data_AF-A0A8T2KCJ9-F1
#
_entry.id   AF-A0A8T2KCJ9-F1
#
_cell.length_a   1.000
_cell.length_b   1.000
_cell.length_c   1.000
_cell.angle_alpha   90.00
_cell.angle_beta   90.00
_cell.angle_gamma   90.00
#
_symmetry.space_group_name_H-M   'P 1'
#
loop_
_entity.id
_entity.type
_entity.pdbx_description
1 polymer ?
#
loop_
_entity_poly.entity_id
_entity_poly.type
_entity_poly.pdbx_seq_one_letter_code
_entity_poly.pdbx_strand_id
1 'polypeptide(L)'
;MFYSSTTMEFWANRHEPEVVVRTEEVMSAHQPATSMKIRGHRGLQELFTITSSIKAFLGPVKSYKFIFDEDTHESILTSSAYRLLQSLPIKTAIGQLLNETVQAHYKIYRTTTTTLFFMVGVWSGAVLDCVHQGIPISVIVSVMLDGLNACIEEVQSLQVPLSNIVITNDCRNEKSCSREGLHFTDLTNQGECSSEVDNHLLARVCNLTVASATNLKKCLQRKRLFHSRHIVQEQVSLSDHSTGSQKPVHNQTLGNLANGLSHGKQHIMQLVDNAVNLHCEKHKESLKDKNNFLAFKLETCCLQGVSDEHTRVSFGYTTLVSSENASVVKHLHEKPQRVLLIDGSLTERYRHLGFNSSMNIKKVSEKASNDIGKLEDSWTTVAYRKITRARVNVILVRENVCPILLRKCVNENILVVTQVKQNILQEFSQCTGAEPLAYLTQIDYCCIGSDVFVSLCTSGNSVIEAGQKIAISITAKNLKLVTVMLSCRLASRMQSIEDQFWTCAYRLHHAICDQNVFYGGGAVELLCLSHLLKLEHDALWPENTAGQKQFQNQSSWMAESTTLYKADILKCLSKGWYKYLSVLLCNAGQCFSELDAMTFIENELQNIRCHTLPIEYIRNEFSKKVMFINSMGISVTDKYMPVYDNVIPKMEAWRRALHLVLTVLQTDSEIITNYEAHKHTYLSDVSEVEYL
;
A
#
# COMPACT_ATOMS: atom_id res chain seq x y z
N MET A 1 -26.44 -22.50 36.45
CA MET A 1 -27.07 -23.81 36.17
C MET A 1 -27.32 -23.89 34.67
N PHE A 2 -26.98 -25.05 34.09
CA PHE A 2 -27.00 -25.45 32.67
C PHE A 2 -25.95 -24.82 31.74
N TYR A 3 -24.79 -25.49 31.73
CA TYR A 3 -23.82 -25.57 30.63
C TYR A 3 -24.10 -26.85 29.82
N SER A 4 -23.96 -26.80 28.49
CA SER A 4 -23.60 -27.95 27.62
C SER A 4 -22.67 -27.39 26.54
N SER A 5 -21.35 -27.61 26.51
CA SER A 5 -20.54 -28.85 26.43
C SER A 5 -20.74 -29.64 25.12
N THR A 6 -20.40 -29.06 23.97
CA THR A 6 -19.94 -29.84 22.81
C THR A 6 -19.17 -28.94 21.83
N THR A 7 -17.84 -28.88 21.98
CA THR A 7 -16.83 -28.65 20.91
C THR A 7 -15.47 -28.54 21.59
N MET A 8 -14.95 -29.66 22.05
CA MET A 8 -13.58 -29.77 22.53
C MET A 8 -13.07 -31.16 22.14
N GLU A 9 -12.85 -31.36 20.84
CA GLU A 9 -12.11 -32.50 20.26
C GLU A 9 -12.02 -32.29 18.75
N PHE A 10 -11.04 -31.50 18.28
CA PHE A 10 -10.45 -31.58 16.91
C PHE A 10 -9.20 -30.69 16.75
N TRP A 11 -8.49 -30.39 17.84
CA TRP A 11 -7.24 -29.60 17.85
C TRP A 11 -6.02 -30.40 18.34
N ALA A 12 -6.07 -31.73 18.27
CA ALA A 12 -4.96 -32.60 18.62
C ALA A 12 -4.50 -33.39 17.39
N ASN A 13 -3.67 -32.75 16.55
CA ASN A 13 -2.60 -33.36 15.73
C ASN A 13 -2.10 -32.37 14.68
N ARG A 14 -1.40 -31.32 15.13
CA ARG A 14 -0.32 -30.67 14.37
C ARG A 14 0.79 -30.34 15.37
N HIS A 15 1.59 -31.35 15.70
CA HIS A 15 2.91 -31.12 16.27
C HIS A 15 3.89 -30.97 15.10
N GLU A 16 4.11 -29.73 14.68
CA GLU A 16 5.42 -29.31 14.18
C GLU A 16 6.12 -28.55 15.32
N PRO A 17 7.45 -28.69 15.47
CA PRO A 17 8.14 -28.28 16.69
C PRO A 17 8.13 -26.76 16.86
N GLU A 18 7.95 -26.31 18.10
CA GLU A 18 8.29 -24.95 18.53
C GLU A 18 9.75 -24.66 18.19
N VAL A 19 9.99 -23.97 17.08
CA VAL A 19 11.28 -23.35 16.83
C VAL A 19 11.26 -21.98 17.49
N VAL A 20 11.69 -21.93 18.75
CA VAL A 20 12.21 -20.71 19.34
C VAL A 20 13.50 -20.38 18.58
N VAL A 21 13.40 -19.52 17.58
CA VAL A 21 14.58 -18.99 16.90
C VAL A 21 15.24 -18.00 17.86
N ARG A 22 16.20 -18.49 18.66
CA ARG A 22 17.27 -17.64 19.19
C ARG A 22 18.10 -17.18 18.00
N THR A 23 18.07 -15.90 17.69
CA THR A 23 18.88 -15.27 16.63
C THR A 23 20.28 -14.93 17.12
N GLU A 24 20.92 -15.87 17.80
CA GLU A 24 22.36 -15.88 18.03
C GLU A 24 22.80 -17.33 17.78
N GLU A 25 23.82 -17.55 16.96
CA GLU A 25 24.32 -18.86 16.47
C GLU A 25 23.63 -19.51 15.24
N VAL A 26 23.56 -18.81 14.11
CA VAL A 26 23.65 -19.47 12.78
C VAL A 26 24.53 -18.64 11.85
N MET A 27 25.82 -18.48 12.20
CA MET A 27 26.82 -17.92 11.28
C MET A 27 28.17 -18.65 11.27
N SER A 28 28.34 -19.77 11.98
CA SER A 28 29.61 -20.50 11.93
C SER A 28 29.44 -21.99 12.23
N ALA A 29 29.36 -22.81 11.18
CA ALA A 29 29.84 -24.18 11.21
C ALA A 29 30.10 -24.67 9.77
N HIS A 30 31.37 -24.72 9.37
CA HIS A 30 31.85 -25.44 8.20
C HIS A 30 32.13 -26.89 8.58
N GLN A 31 31.67 -27.85 7.77
CA GLN A 31 32.39 -29.10 7.53
C GLN A 31 32.31 -29.50 6.04
N PRO A 32 33.36 -30.15 5.50
CA PRO A 32 33.66 -30.09 4.08
C PRO A 32 33.11 -31.31 3.32
N ALA A 33 32.41 -31.04 2.23
CA ALA A 33 32.24 -31.99 1.14
C ALA A 33 32.77 -31.32 -0.14
N THR A 34 33.89 -31.86 -0.64
CA THR A 34 34.51 -31.50 -1.91
C THR A 34 33.55 -31.76 -3.07
N SER A 35 32.95 -30.68 -3.59
CA SER A 35 32.40 -30.62 -4.96
C SER A 35 32.72 -29.24 -5.53
N MET A 36 33.06 -29.18 -6.82
CA MET A 36 33.59 -27.99 -7.51
C MET A 36 32.74 -26.74 -7.23
N LYS A 37 33.32 -25.75 -6.52
CA LYS A 37 32.70 -24.44 -6.27
C LYS A 37 32.58 -23.64 -7.56
N ILE A 38 31.45 -23.75 -8.24
CA ILE A 38 31.01 -22.70 -9.17
C ILE A 38 30.69 -21.47 -8.31
N ARG A 39 31.40 -20.35 -8.56
CA ARG A 39 31.26 -19.09 -7.82
C ARG A 39 29.82 -18.56 -7.96
N GLY A 40 29.01 -18.67 -6.91
CA GLY A 40 27.68 -18.06 -6.88
C GLY A 40 27.73 -16.54 -6.65
N HIS A 41 26.72 -15.81 -7.14
CA HIS A 41 26.62 -14.36 -6.96
C HIS A 41 26.15 -14.02 -5.55
N ARG A 42 27.06 -13.57 -4.68
CA ARG A 42 26.80 -13.34 -3.23
C ARG A 42 25.59 -12.43 -2.97
N GLY A 43 25.48 -11.32 -3.70
CA GLY A 43 24.36 -10.38 -3.51
C GLY A 43 22.98 -10.99 -3.82
N LEU A 44 22.88 -11.84 -4.86
CA LEU A 44 21.63 -12.53 -5.18
C LEU A 44 21.30 -13.62 -4.15
N GLN A 45 22.31 -14.33 -3.63
CA GLN A 45 22.13 -15.30 -2.56
C GLN A 45 21.62 -14.64 -1.27
N GLU A 46 22.12 -13.43 -0.99
CA GLU A 46 21.67 -12.64 0.14
C GLU A 46 20.21 -12.18 -0.03
N LEU A 47 19.85 -11.62 -1.20
CA LEU A 47 18.45 -11.27 -1.51
C LEU A 47 17.54 -12.49 -1.36
N PHE A 48 17.90 -13.63 -1.95
CA PHE A 48 17.14 -14.87 -1.86
C PHE A 48 16.94 -15.31 -0.39
N THR A 49 17.99 -15.21 0.43
CA THR A 49 17.92 -15.57 1.86
C THR A 49 17.00 -14.63 2.65
N ILE A 50 17.17 -13.30 2.52
CA ILE A 50 16.37 -12.31 3.27
C ILE A 50 14.87 -12.45 2.93
N THR A 51 14.57 -12.64 1.65
CA THR A 51 13.20 -12.74 1.10
C THR A 51 12.51 -14.06 1.41
N SER A 52 13.25 -15.12 1.76
CA SER A 52 12.67 -16.42 2.14
C SER A 52 11.69 -16.32 3.32
N SER A 53 11.91 -15.32 4.17
CA SER A 53 11.17 -15.11 5.41
C SER A 53 9.74 -14.61 5.20
N ILE A 54 9.39 -14.07 4.02
CA ILE A 54 8.09 -13.38 3.80
C ILE A 54 7.02 -14.25 3.14
N LYS A 55 7.31 -15.54 2.85
CA LYS A 55 6.37 -16.46 2.19
C LYS A 55 5.00 -16.49 2.88
N ALA A 56 4.98 -16.47 4.21
CA ALA A 56 3.76 -16.50 5.02
C ALA A 56 2.93 -15.20 4.99
N PHE A 57 3.44 -14.12 4.36
CA PHE A 57 2.70 -12.86 4.21
C PHE A 57 1.94 -12.77 2.88
N LEU A 58 2.21 -13.68 1.93
CA LEU A 58 1.57 -13.67 0.62
C LEU A 58 0.17 -14.28 0.71
N GLY A 59 -0.78 -13.71 -0.04
CA GLY A 59 -2.16 -14.19 -0.04
C GLY A 59 -3.00 -13.60 1.10
N PRO A 60 -4.22 -14.13 1.26
CA PRO A 60 -5.22 -13.51 2.12
C PRO A 60 -5.21 -14.02 3.56
N VAL A 61 -4.79 -15.28 3.79
CA VAL A 61 -4.54 -15.81 5.13
C VAL A 61 -3.05 -15.63 5.41
N LYS A 62 -2.72 -14.51 6.05
CA LYS A 62 -1.33 -14.16 6.40
C LYS A 62 -0.99 -14.61 7.80
N SER A 63 0.19 -15.18 7.97
CA SER A 63 0.78 -15.35 9.30
C SER A 63 1.37 -14.04 9.78
N TYR A 64 1.28 -13.79 11.08
CA TYR A 64 1.99 -12.68 11.70
C TYR A 64 3.36 -13.13 12.17
N LYS A 65 4.30 -12.20 12.14
CA LYS A 65 5.57 -12.31 12.84
C LYS A 65 5.54 -11.42 14.05
N PHE A 66 5.99 -11.96 15.18
CA PHE A 66 6.24 -11.21 16.40
C PHE A 66 7.72 -10.85 16.44
N ILE A 67 8.01 -9.57 16.56
CA ILE A 67 9.37 -9.03 16.64
C ILE A 67 9.50 -8.39 18.01
N PHE A 68 10.53 -8.77 18.73
CA PHE A 68 10.87 -8.22 20.04
C PHE A 68 12.23 -7.56 19.92
N ASP A 69 12.31 -6.30 20.34
CA ASP A 69 13.56 -5.56 20.43
C ASP A 69 14.10 -5.72 21.84
N GLU A 70 15.27 -6.35 21.96
CA GLU A 70 15.90 -6.62 23.26
C GLU A 70 16.41 -5.36 23.94
N ASP A 71 16.81 -4.34 23.16
CA ASP A 71 17.36 -3.08 23.69
C ASP A 71 16.26 -2.15 24.19
N THR A 72 15.14 -2.05 23.46
CA THR A 72 14.03 -1.14 23.81
C THR A 72 12.91 -1.83 24.60
N HIS A 73 12.91 -3.16 24.67
CA HIS A 73 11.81 -3.99 25.17
C HIS A 73 10.47 -3.75 24.46
N GLU A 74 10.50 -3.15 23.27
CA GLU A 74 9.33 -2.96 22.44
C GLU A 74 8.98 -4.24 21.69
N SER A 75 7.68 -4.44 21.43
CA SER A 75 7.19 -5.59 20.67
C SER A 75 6.26 -5.17 19.54
N ILE A 76 6.46 -5.77 18.38
CA ILE A 76 5.73 -5.46 17.16
C ILE A 76 5.17 -6.75 16.57
N LEU A 77 3.87 -6.76 16.30
CA LEU A 77 3.22 -7.83 15.54
C LEU A 77 2.96 -7.34 14.11
N THR A 78 3.53 -8.00 13.10
CA THR A 78 3.42 -7.57 11.70
C THR A 78 3.14 -8.71 10.71
N SER A 79 2.30 -8.43 9.72
CA SER A 79 2.12 -9.23 8.50
C SER A 79 2.41 -8.42 7.22
N SER A 80 3.12 -7.30 7.40
CA SER A 80 3.51 -6.35 6.35
C SER A 80 5.00 -6.49 6.06
N ALA A 81 5.33 -6.70 4.78
CA ALA A 81 6.71 -6.81 4.33
C ALA A 81 7.49 -5.50 4.56
N TYR A 82 6.81 -4.37 4.43
CA TYR A 82 7.36 -3.04 4.75
C TYR A 82 7.75 -2.91 6.23
N ARG A 83 6.84 -3.28 7.15
CA ARG A 83 7.12 -3.19 8.59
C ARG A 83 8.18 -4.18 9.03
N LEU A 84 8.20 -5.37 8.43
CA LEU A 84 9.25 -6.34 8.72
C LEU A 84 10.65 -5.76 8.44
N LEU A 85 10.85 -5.07 7.31
CA LEU A 85 12.14 -4.43 7.01
C LEU A 85 12.43 -3.25 7.93
N GLN A 86 11.41 -2.48 8.31
CA GLN A 86 11.57 -1.35 9.24
C GLN A 86 12.00 -1.81 10.63
N SER A 87 11.56 -2.99 11.05
CA SER A 87 11.84 -3.54 12.38
C SER A 87 13.09 -4.43 12.45
N LEU A 88 13.71 -4.77 11.33
CA LEU A 88 14.92 -5.60 11.30
C LEU A 88 16.18 -4.72 11.11
N PRO A 89 17.26 -4.97 11.87
CA PRO A 89 18.51 -4.23 11.72
C PRO A 89 19.27 -4.70 10.48
N ILE A 90 18.93 -4.16 9.32
CA ILE A 90 19.56 -4.52 8.05
C ILE A 90 20.78 -3.64 7.80
N LYS A 91 21.97 -4.22 7.97
CA LYS A 91 23.26 -3.52 7.86
C LYS A 91 23.99 -3.73 6.53
N THR A 92 23.59 -4.71 5.74
CA THR A 92 24.24 -5.04 4.46
C THR A 92 23.80 -4.07 3.36
N ALA A 93 24.68 -3.78 2.39
CA ALA A 93 24.36 -2.87 1.29
C ALA A 93 23.19 -3.38 0.44
N ILE A 94 23.16 -4.69 0.18
CA ILE A 94 22.08 -5.35 -0.57
C ILE A 94 20.76 -5.30 0.20
N GLY A 95 20.80 -5.57 1.50
CA GLY A 95 19.63 -5.46 2.36
C GLY A 95 19.10 -4.02 2.45
N GLN A 96 19.99 -3.02 2.51
CA GLN A 96 19.60 -1.60 2.46
C GLN A 96 18.94 -1.25 1.13
N LEU A 97 19.49 -1.71 0.00
CA LEU A 97 18.91 -1.49 -1.32
C LEU A 97 17.50 -2.10 -1.44
N LEU A 98 17.29 -3.30 -0.89
CA LEU A 98 15.98 -3.93 -0.77
C LEU A 98 15.03 -3.09 0.09
N ASN A 99 15.49 -2.63 1.26
CA ASN A 99 14.70 -1.77 2.15
C ASN A 99 14.29 -0.49 1.43
N GLU A 100 15.21 0.24 0.84
CA GLU A 100 14.92 1.47 0.09
C GLU A 100 13.93 1.24 -1.06
N THR A 101 14.08 0.13 -1.79
CA THR A 101 13.15 -0.23 -2.88
C THR A 101 11.72 -0.46 -2.36
N VAL A 102 11.57 -1.19 -1.26
CA VAL A 102 10.27 -1.45 -0.63
C VAL A 102 9.69 -0.18 -0.01
N GLN A 103 10.51 0.65 0.64
CA GLN A 103 10.12 1.94 1.21
C GLN A 103 9.62 2.90 0.11
N ALA A 104 10.36 3.00 -1.00
CA ALA A 104 9.97 3.81 -2.15
C ALA A 104 8.67 3.33 -2.80
N HIS A 105 8.43 2.02 -2.86
CA HIS A 105 7.17 1.45 -3.34
C HIS A 105 6.02 1.75 -2.38
N TYR A 106 6.22 1.53 -1.08
CA TYR A 106 5.22 1.80 -0.06
C TYR A 106 4.83 3.27 0.00
N LYS A 107 5.80 4.19 -0.13
CA LYS A 107 5.56 5.65 -0.11
C LYS A 107 4.55 6.10 -1.17
N ILE A 108 4.59 5.48 -2.35
CA ILE A 108 3.72 5.84 -3.48
C ILE A 108 2.42 5.03 -3.43
N TYR A 109 2.51 3.71 -3.28
CA TYR A 109 1.36 2.84 -3.48
C TYR A 109 0.67 2.38 -2.20
N ARG A 110 1.39 2.27 -1.08
CA ARG A 110 0.91 1.72 0.22
C ARG A 110 0.34 0.29 0.16
N THR A 111 0.37 -0.35 -1.01
CA THR A 111 -0.07 -1.73 -1.27
C THR A 111 1.02 -2.49 -2.04
N THR A 112 0.81 -3.78 -2.31
CA THR A 112 1.66 -4.68 -3.12
C THR A 112 3.15 -4.81 -2.70
N THR A 113 3.53 -4.30 -1.52
CA THR A 113 4.91 -4.45 -0.99
C THR A 113 5.28 -5.90 -0.74
N THR A 114 4.36 -6.75 -0.29
CA THR A 114 4.59 -8.19 -0.16
C THR A 114 4.85 -8.86 -1.51
N THR A 115 4.09 -8.50 -2.56
CA THR A 115 4.33 -9.02 -3.91
C THR A 115 5.70 -8.61 -4.41
N LEU A 116 6.06 -7.32 -4.31
CA LEU A 116 7.40 -6.82 -4.65
C LEU A 116 8.50 -7.63 -3.95
N PHE A 117 8.43 -7.72 -2.62
CA PHE A 117 9.42 -8.42 -1.80
C PHE A 117 9.50 -9.91 -2.19
N PHE A 118 8.36 -10.58 -2.37
CA PHE A 118 8.33 -11.98 -2.78
C PHE A 118 8.98 -12.21 -4.13
N MET A 119 8.64 -11.38 -5.11
CA MET A 119 9.15 -11.49 -6.47
C MET A 119 10.66 -11.25 -6.54
N VAL A 120 11.20 -10.32 -5.72
CA VAL A 120 12.66 -10.16 -5.57
C VAL A 120 13.32 -11.47 -5.17
N GLY A 121 12.73 -12.19 -4.21
CA GLY A 121 13.26 -13.47 -3.75
C GLY A 121 13.28 -14.54 -4.83
N VAL A 122 12.10 -14.84 -5.39
CA VAL A 122 12.00 -15.94 -6.37
C VAL A 122 12.78 -15.65 -7.65
N TRP A 123 12.86 -14.40 -8.10
CA TRP A 123 13.68 -14.04 -9.25
C TRP A 123 15.17 -13.95 -8.95
N SER A 124 15.58 -13.65 -7.70
CA SER A 124 17.00 -13.80 -7.32
C SER A 124 17.44 -15.26 -7.46
N GLY A 125 16.60 -16.21 -7.04
CA GLY A 125 16.83 -17.64 -7.26
C GLY A 125 16.87 -18.02 -8.74
N ALA A 126 15.91 -17.53 -9.54
CA ALA A 126 15.88 -17.79 -10.99
C ALA A 126 17.12 -17.25 -11.73
N VAL A 127 17.59 -16.05 -11.36
CA VAL A 127 18.79 -15.46 -11.94
C VAL A 127 20.04 -16.23 -11.52
N LEU A 128 20.13 -16.67 -10.26
CA LEU A 128 21.22 -17.53 -9.81
C LEU A 128 21.31 -18.82 -10.63
N ASP A 129 20.17 -19.45 -10.94
CA ASP A 129 20.13 -20.64 -11.81
C ASP A 129 20.71 -20.34 -13.20
N CYS A 130 20.40 -19.18 -13.79
CA CYS A 130 20.99 -18.76 -15.07
C CYS A 130 22.50 -18.54 -14.98
N VAL A 131 22.98 -17.88 -13.91
CA VAL A 131 24.41 -17.64 -13.67
C VAL A 131 25.16 -18.96 -13.48
N HIS A 132 24.59 -19.92 -12.74
CA HIS A 132 25.19 -21.24 -12.55
C HIS A 132 25.27 -22.05 -13.85
N GLN A 133 24.36 -21.82 -14.80
CA GLN A 133 24.42 -22.39 -16.15
C GLN A 133 25.44 -21.71 -17.06
N GLY A 134 26.16 -20.68 -16.58
CA GLY A 134 27.16 -19.95 -17.36
C GLY A 134 26.58 -18.98 -18.38
N ILE A 135 25.29 -18.61 -18.26
CA ILE A 135 24.63 -17.69 -19.18
C ILE A 135 25.19 -16.27 -18.98
N PRO A 136 25.57 -15.55 -20.04
CA PRO A 136 26.12 -14.20 -19.92
C PRO A 136 25.14 -13.22 -19.25
N ILE A 137 25.64 -12.44 -18.28
CA ILE A 137 24.84 -11.47 -17.50
C ILE A 137 24.05 -10.51 -18.41
N SER A 138 24.67 -9.98 -19.46
CA SER A 138 24.02 -9.06 -20.40
C SER A 138 22.82 -9.68 -21.12
N VAL A 139 22.88 -10.99 -21.41
CA VAL A 139 21.81 -11.75 -22.05
C VAL A 139 20.69 -12.03 -21.04
N ILE A 140 21.02 -12.43 -19.81
CA ILE A 140 20.05 -12.59 -18.71
C ILE A 140 19.23 -11.30 -18.52
N VAL A 141 19.92 -10.16 -18.37
CA VAL A 141 19.29 -8.85 -18.18
C VAL A 141 18.33 -8.52 -19.31
N SER A 142 18.77 -8.66 -20.58
CA SER A 142 17.93 -8.33 -21.73
C SER A 142 16.70 -9.23 -21.80
N VAL A 143 16.89 -10.55 -21.76
CA VAL A 143 15.80 -11.51 -21.98
C VAL A 143 14.79 -11.49 -20.83
N MET A 144 15.23 -11.34 -19.57
CA MET A 144 14.28 -11.27 -18.45
C MET A 144 13.46 -9.97 -18.48
N LEU A 145 14.06 -8.83 -18.85
CA LEU A 145 13.33 -7.58 -19.02
C LEU A 145 12.31 -7.69 -20.16
N ASP A 146 12.71 -8.23 -21.31
CA ASP A 146 11.83 -8.43 -22.44
C ASP A 146 10.68 -9.40 -22.11
N GLY A 147 10.99 -10.49 -21.40
CA GLY A 147 10.00 -11.45 -20.92
C GLY A 147 8.99 -10.84 -19.96
N LEU A 148 9.44 -10.03 -18.98
CA LEU A 148 8.52 -9.32 -18.08
C LEU A 148 7.68 -8.27 -18.81
N ASN A 149 8.27 -7.55 -19.76
CA ASN A 149 7.52 -6.57 -20.57
C ASN A 149 6.45 -7.25 -21.41
N ALA A 150 6.77 -8.37 -22.05
CA ALA A 150 5.79 -9.17 -22.80
C ALA A 150 4.64 -9.64 -21.89
N CYS A 151 4.94 -10.12 -20.68
CA CYS A 151 3.91 -10.43 -19.68
C CYS A 151 3.03 -9.22 -19.33
N ILE A 152 3.64 -8.06 -19.12
CA ILE A 152 2.90 -6.83 -18.78
C ILE A 152 1.99 -6.40 -19.94
N GLU A 153 2.43 -6.53 -21.19
CA GLU A 153 1.63 -6.26 -22.37
C GLU A 153 0.45 -7.24 -22.47
N GLU A 154 0.71 -8.54 -22.27
CA GLU A 154 -0.30 -9.58 -22.35
C GLU A 154 -1.44 -9.36 -21.33
N VAL A 155 -1.11 -9.05 -20.06
CA VAL A 155 -2.11 -8.88 -19.01
C VAL A 155 -2.98 -7.63 -19.17
N GLN A 156 -2.58 -6.63 -19.97
CA GLN A 156 -3.41 -5.44 -20.21
C GLN A 156 -4.80 -5.80 -20.77
N SER A 157 -4.88 -6.87 -21.56
CA SER A 157 -6.13 -7.41 -22.09
C SER A 157 -7.09 -7.98 -21.03
N LEU A 158 -6.58 -8.26 -19.83
CA LEU A 158 -7.33 -8.80 -18.69
C LEU A 158 -7.81 -7.70 -17.71
N GLN A 159 -7.55 -6.43 -18.02
CA GLN A 159 -8.11 -5.32 -17.24
C GLN A 159 -9.64 -5.32 -17.32
N VAL A 160 -10.27 -5.09 -16.17
CA VAL A 160 -11.71 -4.92 -16.04
C VAL A 160 -11.97 -3.45 -15.76
N PRO A 161 -12.56 -2.71 -16.72
CA PRO A 161 -12.99 -1.35 -16.50
C PRO A 161 -14.03 -1.29 -15.37
N LEU A 162 -13.93 -0.30 -14.49
CA LEU A 162 -14.89 -0.15 -13.39
C LEU A 162 -16.33 0.00 -13.90
N SER A 163 -16.55 0.60 -15.08
CA SER A 163 -17.86 0.68 -15.74
C SER A 163 -18.52 -0.68 -15.95
N ASN A 164 -17.75 -1.74 -16.20
CA ASN A 164 -18.29 -3.07 -16.45
C ASN A 164 -18.73 -3.75 -15.15
N ILE A 165 -18.06 -3.47 -14.04
CA ILE A 165 -18.44 -3.93 -12.70
C ILE A 165 -19.77 -3.29 -12.28
N VAL A 166 -20.00 -2.04 -12.72
CA VAL A 166 -21.24 -1.29 -12.51
C VAL A 166 -22.42 -1.92 -13.29
N ILE A 167 -22.24 -2.13 -14.59
CA ILE A 167 -23.33 -2.52 -15.51
C ILE A 167 -23.84 -3.95 -15.24
N THR A 168 -22.98 -4.89 -14.84
CA THR A 168 -23.40 -6.28 -14.58
C THR A 168 -24.42 -6.43 -13.44
N ASN A 169 -24.58 -5.41 -12.59
CA ASN A 169 -25.49 -5.44 -11.45
C ASN A 169 -26.86 -4.84 -11.76
N ASP A 170 -26.96 -3.80 -12.59
CA ASP A 170 -28.24 -3.22 -13.00
C ASP A 170 -29.08 -4.23 -13.80
N CYS A 171 -28.45 -5.00 -14.71
CA CYS A 171 -29.13 -6.05 -15.46
C CYS A 171 -29.51 -7.29 -14.62
N ARG A 172 -28.95 -7.45 -13.42
CA ARG A 172 -29.30 -8.55 -12.50
C ARG A 172 -30.44 -8.19 -11.56
N ASN A 173 -30.57 -6.92 -11.18
CA ASN A 173 -31.63 -6.45 -10.29
C ASN A 173 -33.01 -6.31 -10.98
N GLU A 174 -33.07 -6.25 -12.32
CA GLU A 174 -34.35 -6.21 -13.04
C GLU A 174 -35.04 -7.59 -13.17
N LYS A 175 -34.37 -8.71 -12.84
CA LYS A 175 -34.97 -10.06 -12.96
C LYS A 175 -35.72 -10.55 -11.71
N SER A 176 -35.89 -9.73 -10.67
CA SER A 176 -36.54 -10.14 -9.41
C SER A 176 -37.96 -9.58 -9.19
N CYS A 177 -38.60 -8.97 -10.19
CA CYS A 177 -39.99 -8.50 -10.07
C CYS A 177 -40.88 -8.99 -11.22
N SER A 178 -41.35 -10.24 -11.11
CA SER A 178 -42.67 -10.64 -11.61
C SER A 178 -42.94 -12.10 -11.28
N ARG A 179 -43.56 -12.36 -10.12
CA ARG A 179 -44.40 -13.55 -9.90
C ARG A 179 -45.33 -13.31 -8.70
N GLU A 180 -46.36 -12.52 -8.92
CA GLU A 180 -47.63 -12.69 -8.20
C GLU A 180 -48.55 -13.55 -9.07
N GLY A 181 -49.20 -14.50 -8.41
CA GLY A 181 -49.84 -15.64 -9.03
C GLY A 181 -51.17 -15.33 -9.70
N LEU A 182 -51.50 -16.17 -10.68
CA LEU A 182 -52.86 -16.53 -11.01
C LEU A 182 -52.90 -18.04 -11.19
N HIS A 183 -53.67 -18.70 -10.33
CA HIS A 183 -54.14 -20.06 -10.48
C HIS A 183 -54.90 -20.20 -11.81
N PHE A 184 -54.64 -21.26 -12.57
CA PHE A 184 -55.69 -22.06 -13.22
C PHE A 184 -55.17 -23.46 -13.56
N THR A 185 -56.06 -24.43 -13.38
CA THR A 185 -55.91 -25.88 -13.41
C THR A 185 -55.87 -26.48 -14.81
N ASP A 186 -55.20 -27.64 -14.90
CA ASP A 186 -55.45 -28.82 -15.74
C ASP A 186 -55.72 -28.72 -17.25
N LEU A 187 -54.99 -29.57 -17.99
CA LEU A 187 -55.39 -30.45 -19.13
C LEU A 187 -54.42 -30.42 -20.33
N THR A 188 -53.75 -31.56 -20.49
CA THR A 188 -53.52 -32.36 -21.72
C THR A 188 -53.07 -31.76 -23.06
N ASN A 189 -52.12 -32.49 -23.65
CA ASN A 189 -51.96 -32.86 -25.07
C ASN A 189 -51.15 -31.97 -26.03
N GLN A 190 -50.13 -32.66 -26.61
CA GLN A 190 -49.76 -32.79 -28.03
C GLN A 190 -49.94 -31.60 -28.98
N GLY A 191 -48.92 -31.33 -29.80
CA GLY A 191 -49.13 -30.70 -31.10
C GLY A 191 -47.91 -30.01 -31.69
N GLU A 192 -47.50 -30.46 -32.87
CA GLU A 192 -46.39 -29.95 -33.68
C GLU A 192 -46.65 -28.59 -34.34
N CYS A 193 -45.53 -28.00 -34.78
CA CYS A 193 -45.31 -27.26 -36.04
C CYS A 193 -45.78 -25.81 -36.26
N SER A 194 -44.78 -25.00 -36.67
CA SER A 194 -44.79 -23.96 -37.73
C SER A 194 -45.65 -22.70 -37.50
N SER A 195 -45.23 -21.45 -37.73
CA SER A 195 -44.51 -20.89 -38.88
C SER A 195 -44.26 -19.38 -38.66
N GLU A 196 -43.33 -18.83 -39.46
CA GLU A 196 -43.27 -17.46 -40.02
C GLU A 196 -42.98 -16.28 -39.08
N VAL A 197 -41.75 -15.75 -39.08
CA VAL A 197 -41.16 -14.76 -40.01
C VAL A 197 -41.58 -13.33 -39.63
N ASP A 198 -40.62 -12.59 -39.05
CA ASP A 198 -40.35 -11.24 -39.52
C ASP A 198 -38.85 -10.92 -39.37
N ASN A 199 -38.16 -11.06 -40.50
CA ASN A 199 -36.85 -10.51 -40.75
C ASN A 199 -37.01 -9.00 -40.94
N HIS A 200 -36.23 -8.17 -40.25
CA HIS A 200 -35.44 -7.13 -40.92
C HIS A 200 -34.49 -6.39 -39.97
N LEU A 201 -33.24 -6.25 -40.44
CA LEU A 201 -32.20 -5.27 -40.07
C LEU A 201 -31.10 -5.69 -39.08
N LEU A 202 -30.36 -6.75 -39.46
CA LEU A 202 -28.89 -6.72 -39.40
C LEU A 202 -28.35 -6.20 -40.75
N ALA A 203 -27.88 -4.96 -40.78
CA ALA A 203 -26.89 -4.48 -41.78
C ALA A 203 -26.42 -3.06 -41.42
N ARG A 204 -25.34 -2.96 -40.63
CA ARG A 204 -24.34 -1.90 -40.81
C ARG A 204 -23.06 -2.24 -40.06
N VAL A 205 -22.27 -3.07 -40.73
CA VAL A 205 -20.84 -3.17 -40.52
C VAL A 205 -20.16 -2.30 -41.59
N CYS A 206 -19.09 -1.64 -41.15
CA CYS A 206 -17.97 -1.06 -41.88
C CYS A 206 -17.93 0.45 -42.18
N ASN A 207 -16.81 1.01 -41.70
CA ASN A 207 -15.97 2.06 -42.28
C ASN A 207 -16.22 3.51 -41.87
N LEU A 208 -15.49 3.95 -40.84
CA LEU A 208 -14.83 5.24 -40.87
C LEU A 208 -13.33 5.05 -40.57
N THR A 209 -12.58 5.38 -41.61
CA THR A 209 -11.14 5.43 -41.82
C THR A 209 -10.35 6.25 -40.82
N VAL A 210 -9.19 5.70 -40.45
CA VAL A 210 -7.87 6.35 -40.36
C VAL A 210 -7.88 7.89 -40.48
N ALA A 211 -7.88 8.59 -39.34
CA ALA A 211 -7.25 9.89 -39.15
C ALA A 211 -7.20 10.24 -37.65
N SER A 212 -5.98 10.17 -37.10
CA SER A 212 -5.47 10.75 -35.83
C SER A 212 -4.74 9.72 -34.96
N ALA A 213 -3.81 9.01 -35.57
CA ALA A 213 -2.73 8.32 -34.90
C ALA A 213 -1.54 9.29 -34.74
N THR A 214 -1.67 10.33 -33.92
CA THR A 214 -0.55 11.26 -33.64
C THR A 214 -0.41 11.74 -32.19
N ASN A 215 -1.29 11.38 -31.24
CA ASN A 215 -1.16 11.83 -29.84
C ASN A 215 -0.81 10.76 -28.79
N LEU A 216 -0.48 9.53 -29.19
CA LEU A 216 -0.01 8.47 -28.27
C LEU A 216 1.48 8.10 -28.46
N LYS A 217 2.32 9.09 -28.83
CA LYS A 217 3.76 8.88 -29.09
C LYS A 217 4.72 9.71 -28.21
N LYS A 218 4.23 10.35 -27.14
CA LYS A 218 5.07 11.18 -26.26
C LYS A 218 5.52 10.56 -24.92
N CYS A 219 5.19 9.30 -24.62
CA CYS A 219 5.66 8.64 -23.37
C CYS A 219 6.60 7.44 -23.58
N LEU A 220 7.05 7.18 -24.81
CA LEU A 220 8.06 6.16 -25.13
C LEU A 220 9.33 6.85 -25.64
N GLN A 221 9.98 7.63 -24.78
CA GLN A 221 11.38 7.99 -24.99
C GLN A 221 12.19 7.53 -23.78
N ARG A 222 13.09 6.58 -24.07
CA ARG A 222 14.23 6.12 -23.29
C ARG A 222 14.87 7.29 -22.52
N LYS A 223 14.52 7.46 -21.24
CA LYS A 223 15.28 8.36 -20.35
C LYS A 223 16.29 7.51 -19.60
N ARG A 224 17.52 7.54 -20.12
CA ARG A 224 18.74 7.22 -19.38
C ARG A 224 18.77 8.13 -18.15
N LEU A 225 18.50 7.60 -16.96
CA LEU A 225 18.54 8.37 -15.73
C LEU A 225 20.00 8.58 -15.34
N PHE A 226 20.48 9.82 -15.48
CA PHE A 226 21.67 10.28 -14.77
C PHE A 226 21.33 10.41 -13.28
N HIS A 227 22.24 9.92 -12.44
CA HIS A 227 22.23 10.13 -11.00
C HIS A 227 22.22 11.63 -10.67
N SER A 228 21.15 12.11 -10.01
CA SER A 228 21.22 13.32 -9.20
C SER A 228 20.11 13.33 -8.15
N ARG A 229 20.48 13.70 -6.91
CA ARG A 229 19.71 13.63 -5.66
C ARG A 229 18.65 14.73 -5.46
N HIS A 230 18.09 15.31 -6.51
CA HIS A 230 17.01 16.30 -6.39
C HIS A 230 15.91 16.02 -7.42
N ILE A 231 14.76 15.50 -6.96
CA ILE A 231 13.56 15.38 -7.79
C ILE A 231 12.46 16.21 -7.15
N VAL A 232 12.09 17.25 -7.91
CA VAL A 232 11.00 18.20 -7.72
C VAL A 232 9.66 17.49 -7.87
N GLN A 233 8.71 17.87 -7.01
CA GLN A 233 7.32 17.46 -7.03
C GLN A 233 6.59 18.15 -8.21
N GLU A 234 6.21 17.41 -9.25
CA GLU A 234 5.34 17.94 -10.31
C GLU A 234 3.88 17.94 -9.84
N GLN A 235 3.30 19.14 -9.77
CA GLN A 235 1.87 19.36 -9.62
C GLN A 235 1.14 18.97 -10.91
N VAL A 236 0.17 18.08 -10.81
CA VAL A 236 -0.72 17.73 -11.93
C VAL A 236 -1.77 18.83 -12.08
N SER A 237 -1.67 19.62 -13.14
CA SER A 237 -2.69 20.57 -13.57
C SER A 237 -3.84 19.85 -14.30
N LEU A 238 -5.07 20.06 -13.83
CA LEU A 238 -6.30 19.59 -14.48
C LEU A 238 -6.65 20.48 -15.68
N SER A 239 -6.99 19.86 -16.82
CA SER A 239 -7.62 20.53 -17.96
C SER A 239 -9.01 19.93 -18.20
N ASP A 240 -10.02 20.79 -18.18
CA ASP A 240 -11.44 20.47 -18.45
C ASP A 240 -11.68 20.16 -19.93
N HIS A 241 -12.39 19.06 -20.24
CA HIS A 241 -13.18 18.93 -21.47
C HIS A 241 -14.43 18.02 -21.32
N SER A 242 -15.59 18.67 -21.46
CA SER A 242 -16.94 18.28 -21.94
C SER A 242 -17.41 16.81 -21.98
N THR A 243 -18.36 16.52 -21.07
CA THR A 243 -19.70 15.89 -21.24
C THR A 243 -19.95 14.81 -22.30
N GLY A 244 -20.02 13.55 -21.82
CA GLY A 244 -20.86 12.49 -22.37
C GLY A 244 -21.88 12.02 -21.32
N SER A 245 -23.17 12.04 -21.64
CA SER A 245 -24.27 11.68 -20.75
C SER A 245 -24.27 10.19 -20.41
N GLN A 246 -23.89 9.83 -19.19
CA GLN A 246 -24.13 8.50 -18.60
C GLN A 246 -24.99 8.63 -17.33
N LYS A 247 -26.00 7.76 -17.24
CA LYS A 247 -27.01 7.65 -16.17
C LYS A 247 -26.36 7.32 -14.80
N PRO A 248 -27.00 7.69 -13.67
CA PRO A 248 -26.40 7.61 -12.35
C PRO A 248 -26.23 6.16 -11.89
N VAL A 249 -25.01 5.83 -11.47
CA VAL A 249 -24.60 4.59 -10.80
C VAL A 249 -25.28 4.52 -9.42
N HIS A 250 -25.61 3.34 -8.89
CA HIS A 250 -26.16 3.15 -7.54
C HIS A 250 -25.08 2.90 -6.46
N ASN A 251 -25.37 3.22 -5.19
CA ASN A 251 -24.48 3.03 -4.02
C ASN A 251 -23.99 1.57 -3.81
N GLN A 252 -24.71 0.56 -4.33
CA GLN A 252 -24.33 -0.85 -4.21
C GLN A 252 -23.05 -1.22 -4.99
N THR A 253 -22.67 -0.40 -5.97
CA THR A 253 -21.59 -0.71 -6.90
C THR A 253 -20.19 -0.51 -6.31
N LEU A 254 -19.99 0.54 -5.51
CA LEU A 254 -18.71 0.79 -4.84
C LEU A 254 -18.44 -0.26 -3.75
N GLY A 255 -19.48 -0.64 -3.00
CA GLY A 255 -19.38 -1.69 -1.98
C GLY A 255 -18.96 -3.04 -2.58
N ASN A 256 -19.44 -3.39 -3.77
CA ASN A 256 -19.03 -4.60 -4.48
C ASN A 256 -17.55 -4.59 -4.90
N LEU A 257 -17.08 -3.47 -5.44
CA LEU A 257 -15.66 -3.27 -5.76
C LEU A 257 -14.79 -3.36 -4.50
N ALA A 258 -15.19 -2.68 -3.44
CA ALA A 258 -14.51 -2.71 -2.14
C ALA A 258 -14.40 -4.15 -1.62
N ASN A 259 -15.50 -4.91 -1.64
CA ASN A 259 -15.51 -6.32 -1.25
C ASN A 259 -14.50 -7.16 -2.03
N GLY A 260 -14.43 -6.99 -3.36
CA GLY A 260 -13.46 -7.68 -4.21
C GLY A 260 -12.00 -7.31 -3.94
N LEU A 261 -11.74 -6.09 -3.46
CA LEU A 261 -10.41 -5.57 -3.09
C LEU A 261 -10.04 -5.81 -1.61
N SER A 262 -10.84 -6.57 -0.87
CA SER A 262 -10.62 -6.77 0.57
C SER A 262 -9.44 -7.71 0.88
N HIS A 263 -9.14 -8.68 0.01
CA HIS A 263 -8.11 -9.72 0.20
C HIS A 263 -8.12 -10.34 1.61
N GLY A 264 -9.29 -10.76 2.11
CA GLY A 264 -9.43 -11.39 3.43
C GLY A 264 -9.50 -10.41 4.61
N LYS A 265 -9.64 -9.10 4.33
CA LYS A 265 -9.79 -8.03 5.33
C LYS A 265 -11.14 -7.30 5.20
N GLN A 266 -12.23 -8.08 5.08
CA GLN A 266 -13.57 -7.57 4.82
C GLN A 266 -14.03 -6.53 5.86
N HIS A 267 -13.82 -6.81 7.16
CA HIS A 267 -14.17 -5.86 8.23
C HIS A 267 -13.44 -4.52 8.12
N ILE A 268 -12.14 -4.53 7.78
CA ILE A 268 -11.36 -3.30 7.58
C ILE A 268 -11.80 -2.56 6.32
N MET A 269 -12.04 -3.29 5.23
CA MET A 269 -12.52 -2.69 3.99
C MET A 269 -13.92 -2.08 4.16
N GLN A 270 -14.78 -2.68 4.98
CA GLN A 270 -16.07 -2.11 5.33
C GLN A 270 -15.91 -0.78 6.08
N LEU A 271 -14.89 -0.62 6.94
CA LEU A 271 -14.59 0.67 7.56
C LEU A 271 -14.17 1.73 6.52
N VAL A 272 -13.41 1.32 5.50
CA VAL A 272 -13.06 2.21 4.38
C VAL A 272 -14.31 2.62 3.60
N ASP A 273 -15.18 1.67 3.25
CA ASP A 273 -16.44 1.95 2.55
C ASP A 273 -17.35 2.88 3.38
N ASN A 274 -17.47 2.64 4.69
CA ASN A 274 -18.19 3.51 5.61
C ASN A 274 -17.59 4.93 5.64
N ALA A 275 -16.26 5.06 5.60
CA ALA A 275 -15.59 6.36 5.54
C ALA A 275 -15.87 7.11 4.24
N VAL A 276 -15.89 6.41 3.10
CA VAL A 276 -16.24 6.98 1.80
C VAL A 276 -17.71 7.41 1.79
N ASN A 277 -18.62 6.55 2.27
CA ASN A 277 -20.04 6.85 2.32
C ASN A 277 -20.34 8.07 3.21
N LEU A 278 -19.73 8.13 4.41
CA LEU A 278 -19.86 9.27 5.30
C LEU A 278 -19.36 10.57 4.67
N HIS A 279 -18.26 10.52 3.91
CA HIS A 279 -17.75 11.68 3.18
C HIS A 279 -18.78 12.19 2.16
N CYS A 280 -19.33 11.31 1.33
CA CYS A 280 -20.27 11.68 0.28
C CYS A 280 -21.60 12.22 0.86
N GLU A 281 -22.12 11.59 1.93
CA GLU A 281 -23.34 12.03 2.61
C GLU A 281 -23.23 13.47 3.11
N LYS A 282 -22.08 13.84 3.69
CA LYS A 282 -21.87 15.17 4.29
C LYS A 282 -21.74 16.29 3.26
N HIS A 283 -21.26 15.99 2.06
CA HIS A 283 -21.06 17.00 1.02
C HIS A 283 -22.18 17.06 -0.02
N LYS A 284 -23.24 16.24 0.12
CA LYS A 284 -24.30 16.10 -0.90
C LYS A 284 -23.72 15.87 -2.30
N GLU A 285 -22.55 15.25 -2.35
CA GLU A 285 -21.82 14.97 -3.56
C GLU A 285 -22.58 13.89 -4.34
N SER A 286 -22.68 14.06 -5.66
CA SER A 286 -23.43 13.14 -6.52
C SER A 286 -22.73 11.78 -6.57
N LEU A 287 -23.44 10.74 -7.02
CA LEU A 287 -22.83 9.40 -7.19
C LEU A 287 -21.65 9.37 -8.17
N LYS A 288 -21.48 10.40 -9.02
CA LYS A 288 -20.30 10.57 -9.90
C LYS A 288 -19.07 11.07 -9.12
N ASP A 289 -19.27 11.76 -8.00
CA ASP A 289 -18.20 12.30 -7.16
C ASP A 289 -17.60 11.24 -6.21
N LYS A 290 -18.24 10.07 -6.05
CA LYS A 290 -17.64 8.89 -5.40
C LYS A 290 -16.38 8.39 -6.12
N ASN A 291 -16.27 8.65 -7.43
CA ASN A 291 -15.07 8.38 -8.21
C ASN A 291 -13.93 9.39 -7.95
N ASN A 292 -14.16 10.42 -7.13
CA ASN A 292 -13.15 11.37 -6.66
C ASN A 292 -12.72 11.05 -5.21
N PHE A 293 -12.90 9.81 -4.75
CA PHE A 293 -12.36 9.38 -3.46
C PHE A 293 -10.83 9.44 -3.50
N LEU A 294 -10.28 10.25 -2.61
CA LEU A 294 -8.84 10.45 -2.50
C LEU A 294 -8.42 10.11 -1.08
N ALA A 295 -7.47 9.19 -0.93
CA ALA A 295 -7.03 8.69 0.36
C ALA A 295 -6.51 9.81 1.30
N PHE A 296 -6.11 10.97 0.76
CA PHE A 296 -5.67 12.12 1.55
C PHE A 296 -6.81 12.78 2.36
N LYS A 297 -8.07 12.51 2.03
CA LYS A 297 -9.25 12.97 2.78
C LYS A 297 -9.55 12.10 4.01
N LEU A 298 -8.82 11.00 4.17
CA LEU A 298 -8.93 10.14 5.34
C LEU A 298 -7.80 10.43 6.33
N GLU A 299 -8.10 10.20 7.59
CA GLU A 299 -7.11 10.19 8.67
C GLU A 299 -7.42 9.03 9.64
N THR A 300 -6.40 8.56 10.37
CA THR A 300 -6.55 7.53 11.41
C THR A 300 -6.31 8.12 12.79
N CYS A 301 -7.10 7.69 13.77
CA CYS A 301 -6.87 7.97 15.19
C CYS A 301 -6.80 6.65 15.96
N CYS A 302 -5.60 6.25 16.37
CA CYS A 302 -5.36 4.98 17.05
C CYS A 302 -5.58 5.08 18.57
N LEU A 303 -6.53 4.31 19.09
CA LEU A 303 -6.90 4.20 20.50
C LEU A 303 -6.31 2.93 21.11
N GLN A 304 -5.07 3.02 21.59
CA GLN A 304 -4.37 1.87 22.18
C GLN A 304 -4.95 1.54 23.56
N GLY A 305 -5.12 0.24 23.85
CA GLY A 305 -5.66 -0.25 25.12
C GLY A 305 -7.19 -0.20 25.24
N VAL A 306 -7.88 0.24 24.18
CA VAL A 306 -9.34 0.41 24.16
C VAL A 306 -10.01 -0.75 23.42
N SER A 307 -11.20 -1.17 23.86
CA SER A 307 -12.00 -2.23 23.23
C SER A 307 -12.25 -1.97 21.74
N ASP A 308 -12.13 -3.00 20.91
CA ASP A 308 -12.34 -2.96 19.45
C ASP A 308 -13.73 -2.41 19.06
N GLU A 309 -14.72 -2.49 19.96
CA GLU A 309 -16.08 -1.93 19.83
C GLU A 309 -16.11 -0.41 19.60
N HIS A 310 -15.03 0.30 19.98
CA HIS A 310 -14.89 1.74 19.78
C HIS A 310 -14.37 2.11 18.38
N THR A 311 -14.06 1.11 17.54
CA THR A 311 -13.63 1.34 16.16
C THR A 311 -14.80 1.88 15.37
N ARG A 312 -14.65 3.10 14.83
CA ARG A 312 -15.72 3.79 14.12
C ARG A 312 -15.19 4.84 13.16
N VAL A 313 -16.06 5.27 12.27
CA VAL A 313 -15.80 6.39 11.36
C VAL A 313 -16.45 7.65 11.93
N SER A 314 -15.73 8.77 11.89
CA SER A 314 -16.21 10.07 12.34
C SER A 314 -15.90 11.15 11.30
N PHE A 315 -16.82 12.10 11.13
CA PHE A 315 -16.60 13.25 10.26
C PHE A 315 -15.73 14.30 10.98
N GLY A 316 -14.81 14.92 10.25
CA GLY A 316 -13.86 15.89 10.77
C GLY A 316 -12.54 15.27 11.23
N TYR A 317 -11.76 16.06 11.98
CA TYR A 317 -10.47 15.68 12.52
C TYR A 317 -10.62 15.15 13.93
N THR A 318 -10.41 13.85 14.14
CA THR A 318 -10.44 13.23 15.46
C THR A 318 -9.01 12.93 15.93
N THR A 319 -8.70 13.31 17.16
CA THR A 319 -7.34 13.15 17.71
C THR A 319 -7.36 12.98 19.23
N LEU A 320 -6.22 12.63 19.81
CA LEU A 320 -6.03 12.44 21.24
C LEU A 320 -5.35 13.67 21.86
N VAL A 321 -5.96 14.21 22.93
CA VAL A 321 -5.39 15.28 23.75
C VAL A 321 -5.24 14.82 25.21
N SER A 322 -4.38 15.50 25.98
CA SER A 322 -4.26 15.23 27.43
C SER A 322 -5.61 15.34 28.13
N SER A 323 -5.88 14.47 29.10
CA SER A 323 -7.11 14.50 29.91
C SER A 323 -7.34 15.84 30.63
N GLU A 324 -6.28 16.62 30.88
CA GLU A 324 -6.35 18.00 31.39
C GLU A 324 -7.21 18.92 30.51
N ASN A 325 -7.32 18.63 29.21
CA ASN A 325 -8.14 19.41 28.28
C ASN A 325 -9.64 19.09 28.36
N ALA A 326 -10.07 18.11 29.18
CA ALA A 326 -11.48 17.71 29.23
C ALA A 326 -12.42 18.87 29.61
N SER A 327 -12.01 19.72 30.56
CA SER A 327 -12.78 20.90 30.99
C SER A 327 -12.86 21.95 29.88
N VAL A 328 -11.74 22.20 29.19
CA VAL A 328 -11.64 23.12 28.05
C VAL A 328 -12.56 22.66 26.93
N VAL A 329 -12.51 21.38 26.56
CA VAL A 329 -13.35 20.85 25.47
C VAL A 329 -14.84 20.94 25.83
N LYS A 330 -15.23 20.64 27.08
CA LYS A 330 -16.61 20.84 27.55
C LYS A 330 -17.04 22.31 27.48
N HIS A 331 -16.16 23.25 27.79
CA HIS A 331 -16.44 24.68 27.70
C HIS A 331 -16.67 25.15 26.25
N LEU A 332 -15.88 24.62 25.32
CA LEU A 332 -15.92 24.95 23.89
C LEU A 332 -17.00 24.18 23.11
N HIS A 333 -17.62 23.17 23.73
CA HIS A 333 -18.52 22.23 23.07
C HIS A 333 -19.65 22.92 22.30
N GLU A 334 -19.83 22.52 21.03
CA GLU A 334 -20.90 22.97 20.12
C GLU A 334 -20.99 24.49 19.89
N LYS A 335 -19.99 25.26 20.30
CA LYS A 335 -19.88 26.69 20.02
C LYS A 335 -18.92 26.93 18.87
N PRO A 336 -19.22 27.88 17.95
CA PRO A 336 -18.28 28.26 16.90
C PRO A 336 -17.05 28.93 17.53
N GLN A 337 -15.88 28.39 17.22
CA GLN A 337 -14.60 28.82 17.77
C GLN A 337 -13.74 29.50 16.71
N ARG A 338 -12.88 30.41 17.18
CA ARG A 338 -11.77 30.93 16.38
C ARG A 338 -10.56 30.03 16.47
N VAL A 339 -9.95 29.76 15.32
CA VAL A 339 -8.82 28.85 15.18
C VAL A 339 -7.57 29.58 14.71
N LEU A 340 -6.42 29.16 15.22
CA LEU A 340 -5.09 29.54 14.74
C LEU A 340 -4.37 28.31 14.19
N LEU A 341 -3.76 28.43 13.01
CA LEU A 341 -3.03 27.35 12.35
C LEU A 341 -1.53 27.65 12.38
N ILE A 342 -0.74 26.75 12.94
CA ILE A 342 0.72 26.90 13.07
C ILE A 342 1.44 25.81 12.28
N ASP A 343 2.08 26.19 11.19
CA ASP A 343 2.92 25.36 10.34
C ASP A 343 4.37 25.30 10.84
N GLY A 344 4.53 24.97 12.12
CA GLY A 344 5.83 24.94 12.81
C GLY A 344 5.70 24.48 14.27
N SER A 345 6.72 24.78 15.06
CA SER A 345 6.76 24.48 16.49
C SER A 345 6.55 25.74 17.32
N LEU A 346 5.72 25.66 18.36
CA LEU A 346 5.55 26.72 19.36
C LEU A 346 6.51 26.51 20.52
N THR A 347 7.81 26.58 20.20
CA THR A 347 8.88 26.51 21.18
C THR A 347 9.86 27.66 20.98
N GLU A 348 10.53 28.08 22.06
CA GLU A 348 11.55 29.12 22.01
C GLU A 348 12.67 28.78 21.00
N ARG A 349 12.96 27.49 20.83
CA ARG A 349 14.05 26.96 19.99
C ARG A 349 13.70 26.83 18.51
N TYR A 350 12.44 27.03 18.11
CA TYR A 350 12.04 26.84 16.72
C TYR A 350 12.68 27.88 15.80
N ARG A 351 13.36 27.42 14.76
CA ARG A 351 14.01 28.25 13.74
C ARG A 351 13.77 27.60 12.37
N HIS A 352 13.65 28.42 11.34
CA HIS A 352 13.55 27.93 9.97
C HIS A 352 14.91 27.43 9.46
N LEU A 353 14.86 26.54 8.47
CA LEU A 353 16.04 26.03 7.78
C LEU A 353 16.87 27.21 7.23
N GLY A 354 18.13 27.31 7.67
CA GLY A 354 19.04 28.40 7.31
C GLY A 354 19.40 29.35 8.46
N PHE A 355 18.63 29.35 9.56
CA PHE A 355 18.93 30.17 10.75
C PHE A 355 19.41 29.27 11.88
N ASN A 356 20.67 28.86 11.80
CA ASN A 356 21.30 28.10 12.87
C ASN A 356 21.59 29.03 14.05
N SER A 357 21.23 28.60 15.27
CA SER A 357 21.83 29.23 16.45
C SER A 357 23.32 28.96 16.37
N SER A 358 24.12 30.00 16.28
CA SER A 358 25.57 29.90 16.36
C SER A 358 25.96 29.40 17.75
N MET A 359 26.01 28.08 17.96
CA MET A 359 26.51 27.47 19.20
C MET A 359 27.95 27.91 19.53
N ASN A 360 28.67 28.46 18.56
CA ASN A 360 30.04 28.94 18.69
C ASN A 360 30.18 30.44 19.03
N ILE A 361 29.08 31.18 19.25
CA ILE A 361 29.17 32.58 19.71
C ILE A 361 29.07 32.62 21.23
N LYS A 362 30.22 32.78 21.88
CA LYS A 362 30.33 33.08 23.32
C LYS A 362 29.93 34.54 23.53
N LYS A 363 28.66 34.79 23.85
CA LYS A 363 28.26 36.11 24.37
C LYS A 363 28.86 36.26 25.76
N VAL A 364 29.93 37.05 25.87
CA VAL A 364 30.47 37.51 27.15
C VAL A 364 29.56 38.64 27.62
N SER A 365 28.55 38.32 28.44
CA SER A 365 27.85 39.32 29.24
C SER A 365 28.38 39.27 30.67
N GLU A 366 28.67 40.44 31.23
CA GLU A 366 29.34 40.63 32.53
C GLU A 366 28.46 40.31 33.76
N LYS A 367 27.40 39.51 33.61
CA LYS A 367 26.59 38.97 34.72
C LYS A 367 26.27 37.50 34.49
N ALA A 368 26.56 36.70 35.51
CA ALA A 368 26.60 35.25 35.48
C ALA A 368 25.21 34.56 35.44
N SER A 369 25.12 33.53 34.61
CA SER A 369 24.49 32.22 34.87
C SER A 369 23.09 32.13 35.48
N ASN A 370 22.11 32.91 35.00
CA ASN A 370 20.67 32.69 35.29
C ASN A 370 19.71 33.07 34.13
N ASP A 371 20.22 33.35 32.93
CA ASP A 371 19.43 34.01 31.87
C ASP A 371 18.67 33.09 30.91
N ILE A 372 19.03 31.80 30.78
CA ILE A 372 18.34 30.89 29.84
C ILE A 372 16.89 30.65 30.27
N GLY A 373 16.64 30.39 31.56
CA GLY A 373 15.30 30.23 32.11
C GLY A 373 14.47 31.52 32.03
N LYS A 374 15.09 32.69 32.27
CA LYS A 374 14.44 33.99 32.12
C LYS A 374 14.06 34.32 30.67
N LEU A 375 14.86 33.87 29.70
CA LEU A 375 14.58 34.07 28.27
C LEU A 375 13.39 33.22 27.81
N GLU A 376 13.31 31.96 28.25
CA GLU A 376 12.20 31.05 27.95
C GLU A 376 10.89 31.52 28.62
N ASP A 377 10.96 32.04 29.84
CA ASP A 377 9.83 32.66 30.55
C ASP A 377 9.37 33.96 29.86
N SER A 378 10.33 34.78 29.39
CA SER A 378 10.05 36.00 28.62
C SER A 378 9.39 35.66 27.28
N TRP A 379 9.92 34.69 26.53
CA TRP A 379 9.33 34.22 25.28
C TRP A 379 7.92 33.67 25.49
N THR A 380 7.73 32.80 26.49
CA THR A 380 6.42 32.19 26.80
C THR A 380 5.39 33.26 27.15
N THR A 381 5.78 34.29 27.90
CA THR A 381 4.90 35.42 28.25
C THR A 381 4.53 36.26 27.03
N VAL A 382 5.48 36.50 26.12
CA VAL A 382 5.23 37.22 24.86
C VAL A 382 4.32 36.40 23.93
N ALA A 383 4.59 35.11 23.77
CA ALA A 383 3.80 34.17 22.98
C ALA A 383 2.37 34.09 23.49
N TYR A 384 2.20 33.86 24.79
CA TYR A 384 0.91 33.83 25.46
C TYR A 384 0.11 35.13 25.26
N ARG A 385 0.76 36.29 25.42
CA ARG A 385 0.13 37.60 25.20
C ARG A 385 -0.31 37.81 23.75
N LYS A 386 0.42 37.26 22.78
CA LYS A 386 0.03 37.33 21.36
C LYS A 386 -1.19 36.45 21.08
N ILE A 387 -1.22 35.24 21.61
CA ILE A 387 -2.35 34.30 21.49
C ILE A 387 -3.63 34.89 22.09
N THR A 388 -3.56 35.41 23.32
CA THR A 388 -4.73 36.00 23.99
C THR A 388 -5.25 37.26 23.30
N ARG A 389 -4.36 38.10 22.75
CA ARG A 389 -4.75 39.25 21.93
C ARG A 389 -5.46 38.86 20.63
N ALA A 390 -5.07 37.73 20.03
CA ALA A 390 -5.74 37.17 18.85
C ALA A 390 -7.15 36.61 19.19
N ARG A 391 -7.43 36.42 20.48
CA ARG A 391 -8.70 35.89 21.01
C ARG A 391 -9.10 34.54 20.39
N VAL A 392 -8.12 33.69 20.10
CA VAL A 392 -8.35 32.35 19.56
C VAL A 392 -8.67 31.35 20.66
N ASN A 393 -9.48 30.35 20.35
CA ASN A 393 -9.92 29.33 21.30
C ASN A 393 -9.39 27.93 20.95
N VAL A 394 -9.01 27.72 19.69
CA VAL A 394 -8.40 26.48 19.19
C VAL A 394 -7.09 26.82 18.48
N ILE A 395 -6.02 26.07 18.75
CA ILE A 395 -4.74 26.20 18.07
C ILE A 395 -4.33 24.82 17.55
N LEU A 396 -4.16 24.71 16.24
CA LEU A 396 -3.65 23.50 15.59
C LEU A 396 -2.18 23.71 15.24
N VAL A 397 -1.30 22.87 15.76
CA VAL A 397 0.16 23.01 15.64
C VAL A 397 0.74 21.78 14.96
N ARG A 398 1.54 22.00 13.92
CA ARG A 398 2.20 20.91 13.18
C ARG A 398 3.18 20.13 14.05
N GLU A 399 3.95 20.82 14.87
CA GLU A 399 5.02 20.22 15.66
C GLU A 399 4.71 20.33 17.17
N ASN A 400 5.76 20.47 17.99
CA ASN A 400 5.66 20.51 19.44
C ASN A 400 5.30 21.91 19.97
N VAL A 401 4.84 21.96 21.22
CA VAL A 401 4.50 23.19 21.95
C VAL A 401 5.21 23.17 23.30
N CYS A 402 5.72 24.31 23.74
CA CYS A 402 6.28 24.48 25.07
C CYS A 402 5.27 24.05 26.17
N PRO A 403 5.62 23.14 27.10
CA PRO A 403 4.69 22.68 28.13
C PRO A 403 4.16 23.81 29.05
N ILE A 404 4.96 24.83 29.31
CA ILE A 404 4.54 25.99 30.13
C ILE A 404 3.48 26.80 29.39
N LEU A 405 3.66 27.02 28.08
CA LEU A 405 2.67 27.68 27.24
C LEU A 405 1.38 26.86 27.16
N LEU A 406 1.49 25.54 27.00
CA LEU A 406 0.35 24.63 26.94
C LEU A 406 -0.52 24.75 28.20
N ARG A 407 0.07 24.70 29.40
CA ARG A 407 -0.66 24.86 30.68
C ARG A 407 -1.33 26.22 30.80
N LYS A 408 -0.65 27.30 30.39
CA LYS A 408 -1.23 28.66 30.38
C LYS A 408 -2.45 28.75 29.45
N CYS A 409 -2.40 28.12 28.28
CA CYS A 409 -3.52 28.06 27.35
C CYS A 409 -4.72 27.28 27.94
N VAL A 410 -4.47 26.13 28.58
CA VAL A 410 -5.52 25.31 29.21
C VAL A 410 -6.28 26.10 30.29
N ASN A 411 -5.56 26.84 31.13
CA ASN A 411 -6.16 27.66 32.19
C ASN A 411 -7.13 28.75 31.67
N GLU A 412 -6.99 29.13 30.39
CA GLU A 412 -7.76 30.21 29.75
C GLU A 412 -8.75 29.66 28.72
N ASN A 413 -9.05 28.36 28.83
CA ASN A 413 -9.95 27.64 27.94
C ASN A 413 -9.54 27.71 26.46
N ILE A 414 -8.22 27.70 26.19
CA ILE A 414 -7.67 27.60 24.85
C ILE A 414 -7.19 26.16 24.62
N LEU A 415 -7.82 25.48 23.67
CA LEU A 415 -7.44 24.13 23.26
C LEU A 415 -6.26 24.20 22.30
N VAL A 416 -5.18 23.48 22.62
CA VAL A 416 -4.01 23.35 21.73
C VAL A 416 -3.84 21.88 21.34
N VAL A 417 -3.84 21.62 20.04
CA VAL A 417 -3.61 20.29 19.46
C VAL A 417 -2.27 20.31 18.75
N THR A 418 -1.40 19.36 19.10
CA THR A 418 -0.04 19.24 18.57
C THR A 418 0.07 18.08 17.58
N GLN A 419 1.18 18.02 16.84
CA GLN A 419 1.46 16.94 15.88
C GLN A 419 0.40 16.80 14.77
N VAL A 420 -0.20 17.93 14.37
CA VAL A 420 -1.20 17.96 13.29
C VAL A 420 -0.49 17.84 11.94
N LYS A 421 -0.92 16.90 11.09
CA LYS A 421 -0.30 16.74 9.76
C LYS A 421 -0.53 17.98 8.87
N GLN A 422 0.41 18.25 7.97
CA GLN A 422 0.37 19.42 7.08
C GLN A 422 -0.89 19.45 6.19
N ASN A 423 -1.31 18.31 5.64
CA ASN A 423 -2.54 18.22 4.85
C ASN A 423 -3.78 18.60 5.67
N ILE A 424 -3.83 18.26 6.95
CA ILE A 424 -4.93 18.62 7.86
C ILE A 424 -4.93 20.13 8.11
N LEU A 425 -3.76 20.73 8.36
CA LEU A 425 -3.65 22.19 8.48
C LEU A 425 -4.12 22.92 7.20
N GLN A 426 -3.75 22.40 6.03
CA GLN A 426 -4.20 22.95 4.74
C GLN A 426 -5.72 22.84 4.56
N GLU A 427 -6.34 21.72 4.92
CA GLU A 427 -7.80 21.55 4.88
C GLU A 427 -8.50 22.54 5.83
N PHE A 428 -7.98 22.73 7.04
CA PHE A 428 -8.52 23.75 7.96
C PHE A 428 -8.31 25.17 7.42
N SER A 429 -7.18 25.45 6.78
CA SER A 429 -6.92 26.74 6.14
C SER A 429 -7.97 27.05 5.07
N GLN A 430 -8.23 26.10 4.18
CA GLN A 430 -9.21 26.24 3.11
C GLN A 430 -10.65 26.41 3.62
N CYS A 431 -11.04 25.68 4.68
CA CYS A 431 -12.42 25.70 5.15
C CYS A 431 -12.72 26.83 6.15
N THR A 432 -11.72 27.32 6.89
CA THR A 432 -11.88 28.40 7.88
C THR A 432 -11.38 29.76 7.39
N GLY A 433 -10.65 29.80 6.27
CA GLY A 433 -10.02 31.00 5.73
C GLY A 433 -8.73 31.43 6.44
N ALA A 434 -8.27 30.67 7.45
CA ALA A 434 -7.06 30.99 8.20
C ALA A 434 -5.79 30.75 7.36
N GLU A 435 -4.88 31.72 7.32
CA GLU A 435 -3.53 31.50 6.76
C GLU A 435 -2.60 30.80 7.79
N PRO A 436 -1.98 29.65 7.45
CA PRO A 436 -1.04 28.97 8.34
C PRO A 436 0.22 29.79 8.58
N LEU A 437 0.65 29.87 9.84
CA LEU A 437 1.81 30.66 10.26
C LEU A 437 2.97 29.79 10.72
N ALA A 438 4.19 30.21 10.39
CA ALA A 438 5.40 29.62 10.97
C ALA A 438 5.75 30.22 12.35
N TYR A 439 5.49 31.54 12.56
CA TYR A 439 5.87 32.24 13.79
C TYR A 439 4.71 33.05 14.40
N LEU A 440 4.55 32.97 15.73
CA LEU A 440 3.54 33.75 16.47
C LEU A 440 3.70 35.28 16.36
N THR A 441 4.88 35.77 15.97
CA THR A 441 5.10 37.20 15.76
C THR A 441 4.32 37.73 14.56
N GLN A 442 4.00 36.85 13.59
CA GLN A 442 3.30 37.15 12.34
C GLN A 442 1.78 37.14 12.49
N ILE A 443 1.23 36.90 13.68
CA ILE A 443 -0.21 36.89 13.88
C ILE A 443 -0.81 38.24 13.48
N ASP A 444 -1.67 38.18 12.47
CA ASP A 444 -2.57 39.24 12.03
C ASP A 444 -4.02 38.72 11.95
N TYR A 445 -4.90 39.49 11.31
CA TYR A 445 -6.31 39.13 11.16
C TYR A 445 -6.57 38.04 10.11
N CYS A 446 -5.72 37.91 9.08
CA CYS A 446 -5.84 36.89 8.03
C CYS A 446 -5.50 35.49 8.55
N CYS A 447 -4.70 35.43 9.60
CA CYS A 447 -4.25 34.18 10.21
C CYS A 447 -5.30 33.52 11.13
N ILE A 448 -6.43 34.18 11.37
CA ILE A 448 -7.45 33.73 12.32
C ILE A 448 -8.66 33.21 11.55
N GLY A 449 -8.91 31.92 11.66
CA GLY A 449 -10.10 31.27 11.09
C GLY A 449 -11.27 31.31 12.05
N SER A 450 -12.48 31.09 11.52
CA SER A 450 -13.73 30.99 12.30
C SER A 450 -14.46 29.67 12.06
N ASP A 451 -15.55 29.47 12.80
CA ASP A 451 -16.52 28.40 12.59
C ASP A 451 -15.97 26.97 12.74
N VAL A 452 -15.04 26.81 13.67
CA VAL A 452 -14.56 25.50 14.14
C VAL A 452 -15.37 25.06 15.34
N PHE A 453 -15.80 23.80 15.36
CA PHE A 453 -16.55 23.20 16.46
C PHE A 453 -15.74 22.07 17.07
N VAL A 454 -15.72 21.99 18.39
CA VAL A 454 -15.01 20.94 19.14
C VAL A 454 -16.02 20.11 19.92
N SER A 455 -15.85 18.80 19.95
CA SER A 455 -16.66 17.89 20.76
C SER A 455 -15.83 16.77 21.37
N LEU A 456 -16.30 16.25 22.51
CA LEU A 456 -15.76 15.02 23.09
C LEU A 456 -16.27 13.83 22.28
N CYS A 457 -15.36 12.91 21.97
CA CYS A 457 -15.78 11.62 21.42
C CYS A 457 -16.34 10.76 22.54
N THR A 458 -17.64 10.46 22.48
CA THR A 458 -18.32 9.58 23.45
C THR A 458 -18.71 8.24 22.84
N SER A 459 -18.78 7.21 23.69
CA SER A 459 -19.36 5.91 23.41
C SER A 459 -20.56 5.73 24.34
N GLY A 460 -21.77 5.93 23.82
CA GLY A 460 -22.94 6.16 24.67
C GLY A 460 -22.73 7.41 25.54
N ASN A 461 -22.74 7.24 26.87
CA ASN A 461 -22.60 8.33 27.83
C ASN A 461 -21.17 8.52 28.36
N SER A 462 -20.22 7.64 28.02
CA SER A 462 -18.83 7.73 28.49
C SER A 462 -17.93 8.39 27.46
N VAL A 463 -16.97 9.20 27.94
CA VAL A 463 -15.89 9.74 27.10
C VAL A 463 -14.94 8.61 26.73
N ILE A 464 -14.48 8.62 25.49
CA ILE A 464 -13.50 7.63 25.03
C ILE A 464 -12.11 8.07 25.50
N GLU A 465 -11.57 7.30 26.43
CA GLU A 465 -10.25 7.51 27.03
C GLU A 465 -9.28 6.43 26.56
N ALA A 466 -8.04 6.83 26.25
CA ALA A 466 -6.95 5.95 25.86
C ALA A 466 -5.72 6.30 26.72
N GLY A 467 -5.56 5.59 27.84
CA GLY A 467 -4.57 5.93 28.86
C GLY A 467 -4.88 7.28 29.50
N GLN A 468 -3.90 8.19 29.57
CA GLN A 468 -4.06 9.56 30.11
C GLN A 468 -4.56 10.57 29.07
N LYS A 469 -5.14 10.10 27.96
CA LYS A 469 -5.61 10.95 26.86
C LYS A 469 -7.09 10.71 26.60
N ILE A 470 -7.75 11.76 26.12
CA ILE A 470 -9.16 11.74 25.70
C ILE A 470 -9.24 11.98 24.20
N ALA A 471 -10.19 11.30 23.55
CA ALA A 471 -10.48 11.53 22.14
C ALA A 471 -11.41 12.74 21.95
N ILE A 472 -11.02 13.63 21.06
CA ILE A 472 -11.78 14.82 20.68
C ILE A 472 -12.01 14.85 19.18
N SER A 473 -13.11 15.46 18.74
CA SER A 473 -13.39 15.72 17.34
C SER A 473 -13.44 17.22 17.08
N ILE A 474 -12.79 17.63 16.00
CA ILE A 474 -12.74 19.01 15.52
C ILE A 474 -13.35 19.04 14.12
N THR A 475 -14.41 19.82 13.97
CA THR A 475 -15.16 19.94 12.71
C THR A 475 -15.25 21.39 12.28
N ALA A 476 -15.44 21.64 10.99
CA ALA A 476 -15.67 22.97 10.45
C ALA A 476 -16.62 22.87 9.26
N LYS A 477 -17.26 24.00 8.90
CA LYS A 477 -18.11 24.05 7.72
C LYS A 477 -17.27 23.76 6.47
N ASN A 478 -17.78 22.92 5.56
CA ASN A 478 -17.10 22.51 4.32
C ASN A 478 -15.81 21.70 4.50
N LEU A 479 -15.43 21.30 5.72
CA LEU A 479 -14.27 20.42 5.94
C LEU A 479 -14.48 19.09 5.21
N LYS A 480 -13.50 18.65 4.40
CA LYS A 480 -13.60 17.43 3.58
C LYS A 480 -12.94 16.21 4.21
N LEU A 481 -12.61 16.28 5.50
CA LEU A 481 -11.87 15.27 6.24
C LEU A 481 -12.79 14.27 6.94
N VAL A 482 -12.44 12.99 6.88
CA VAL A 482 -13.04 11.91 7.67
C VAL A 482 -11.96 11.22 8.47
N THR A 483 -12.17 11.04 9.77
CA THR A 483 -11.25 10.30 10.64
C THR A 483 -11.82 8.94 11.02
N VAL A 484 -11.04 7.90 10.80
CA VAL A 484 -11.33 6.53 11.27
C VAL A 484 -10.62 6.30 12.59
N MET A 485 -11.41 6.15 13.65
CA MET A 485 -10.94 5.76 14.97
C MET A 485 -10.72 4.26 14.97
N LEU A 486 -9.47 3.82 15.18
CA LEU A 486 -9.10 2.42 15.27
C LEU A 486 -8.78 2.08 16.72
N SER A 487 -9.48 1.13 17.32
CA SER A 487 -9.25 0.71 18.70
C SER A 487 -8.73 -0.72 18.76
N CYS A 488 -7.82 -0.98 19.70
CA CYS A 488 -7.35 -2.33 19.98
C CYS A 488 -6.87 -2.43 21.42
N ARG A 489 -7.31 -3.48 22.13
CA ARG A 489 -6.85 -3.77 23.50
C ARG A 489 -5.36 -4.08 23.56
N LEU A 490 -4.81 -4.67 22.49
CA LEU A 490 -3.41 -5.04 22.40
C LEU A 490 -2.61 -3.97 21.65
N ALA A 491 -1.78 -3.21 22.39
CA ALA A 491 -0.96 -2.15 21.81
C ALA A 491 -0.06 -2.66 20.66
N SER A 492 0.55 -3.85 20.82
CA SER A 492 1.43 -4.48 19.82
C SER A 492 0.74 -4.81 18.49
N ARG A 493 -0.60 -4.90 18.46
CA ARG A 493 -1.39 -5.16 17.24
C ARG A 493 -1.89 -3.87 16.56
N MET A 494 -1.93 -2.75 17.28
CA MET A 494 -2.49 -1.49 16.77
C MET A 494 -1.87 -1.07 15.44
N GLN A 495 -0.54 -1.11 15.35
CA GLN A 495 0.16 -0.71 14.12
C GLN A 495 -0.23 -1.58 12.92
N SER A 496 -0.43 -2.89 13.14
CA SER A 496 -0.85 -3.77 12.06
C SER A 496 -2.30 -3.53 11.65
N ILE A 497 -3.19 -3.11 12.55
CA ILE A 497 -4.58 -2.76 12.20
C ILE A 497 -4.59 -1.49 11.35
N GLU A 498 -3.83 -0.49 11.76
CA GLU A 498 -3.67 0.75 11.01
C GLU A 498 -3.07 0.50 9.61
N ASP A 499 -2.03 -0.31 9.51
CA ASP A 499 -1.44 -0.68 8.21
C ASP A 499 -2.43 -1.42 7.31
N GLN A 500 -3.25 -2.31 7.88
CA GLN A 500 -4.30 -3.01 7.13
C GLN A 500 -5.37 -2.04 6.63
N PHE A 501 -5.76 -1.06 7.47
CA PHE A 501 -6.68 0.00 7.08
C PHE A 501 -6.14 0.80 5.90
N TRP A 502 -4.92 1.32 6.00
CA TRP A 502 -4.31 2.08 4.91
C TRP A 502 -4.10 1.24 3.66
N THR A 503 -3.72 -0.03 3.79
CA THR A 503 -3.63 -0.93 2.62
C THR A 503 -4.98 -1.06 1.91
N CYS A 504 -6.09 -1.23 2.66
CA CYS A 504 -7.43 -1.29 2.07
C CYS A 504 -7.85 0.03 1.44
N ALA A 505 -7.62 1.15 2.13
CA ALA A 505 -7.93 2.49 1.63
C ALA A 505 -7.20 2.80 0.32
N TYR A 506 -5.91 2.48 0.25
CA TYR A 506 -5.12 2.70 -0.96
C TYR A 506 -5.45 1.72 -2.08
N ARG A 507 -5.87 0.48 -1.78
CA ARG A 507 -6.41 -0.43 -2.82
C ARG A 507 -7.66 0.15 -3.47
N LEU A 508 -8.60 0.67 -2.68
CA LEU A 508 -9.79 1.31 -3.24
C LEU A 508 -9.42 2.58 -4.03
N HIS A 509 -8.55 3.42 -3.46
CA HIS A 509 -8.05 4.63 -4.11
C HIS A 509 -7.42 4.34 -5.47
N HIS A 510 -6.47 3.40 -5.57
CA HIS A 510 -5.81 3.07 -6.84
C HIS A 510 -6.77 2.45 -7.85
N ALA A 511 -7.72 1.61 -7.42
CA ALA A 511 -8.73 1.07 -8.33
C ALA A 511 -9.59 2.19 -8.97
N ILE A 512 -9.95 3.19 -8.16
CA ILE A 512 -10.70 4.37 -8.63
C ILE A 512 -9.81 5.26 -9.50
N CYS A 513 -8.57 5.53 -9.13
CA CYS A 513 -7.65 6.35 -9.93
C CYS A 513 -7.33 5.70 -11.29
N ASP A 514 -7.07 4.39 -11.30
CA ASP A 514 -6.73 3.65 -12.51
C ASP A 514 -7.96 3.43 -13.42
N GLN A 515 -9.18 3.56 -12.88
CA GLN A 515 -10.47 3.21 -13.51
C GLN A 515 -10.55 1.75 -14.00
N ASN A 516 -9.59 0.92 -13.59
CA ASN A 516 -9.42 -0.46 -14.02
C ASN A 516 -8.89 -1.30 -12.85
N VAL A 517 -9.28 -2.57 -12.85
CA VAL A 517 -8.76 -3.58 -11.93
C VAL A 517 -8.38 -4.85 -12.69
N PHE A 518 -7.50 -5.66 -12.10
CA PHE A 518 -7.25 -7.02 -12.58
C PHE A 518 -8.09 -8.03 -11.79
N TYR A 519 -8.39 -9.17 -12.41
CA TYR A 519 -8.79 -10.35 -11.63
C TYR A 519 -7.66 -10.74 -10.68
N GLY A 520 -8.00 -10.91 -9.41
CA GLY A 520 -7.08 -11.30 -8.37
C GLY A 520 -6.89 -12.82 -8.27
N GLY A 521 -6.39 -13.29 -7.13
CA GLY A 521 -6.23 -14.72 -6.86
C GLY A 521 -5.14 -15.42 -7.67
N GLY A 522 -4.27 -14.67 -8.36
CA GLY A 522 -3.26 -15.26 -9.24
C GLY A 522 -3.67 -15.35 -10.71
N ALA A 523 -4.83 -14.82 -11.10
CA ALA A 523 -5.32 -14.89 -12.47
C ALA A 523 -4.35 -14.24 -13.48
N VAL A 524 -3.88 -13.03 -13.20
CA VAL A 524 -2.89 -12.35 -14.06
C VAL A 524 -1.52 -13.03 -14.02
N GLU A 525 -1.11 -13.56 -12.87
CA GLU A 525 0.14 -14.30 -12.75
C GLU A 525 0.12 -15.63 -13.51
N LEU A 526 -1.02 -16.31 -13.56
CA LEU A 526 -1.22 -17.51 -14.37
C LEU A 526 -1.18 -17.18 -15.87
N LEU A 527 -1.74 -16.05 -16.28
CA LEU A 527 -1.62 -15.57 -17.67
C LEU A 527 -0.16 -15.30 -18.04
N CYS A 528 0.58 -14.57 -17.19
CA CYS A 528 2.01 -14.34 -17.36
C CYS A 528 2.78 -15.66 -17.51
N LEU A 529 2.48 -16.64 -16.65
CA LEU A 529 3.13 -17.94 -16.68
C LEU A 529 2.85 -18.67 -17.99
N SER A 530 1.58 -18.76 -18.41
CA SER A 530 1.18 -19.38 -19.68
C SER A 530 1.86 -18.71 -20.87
N HIS A 531 1.92 -17.37 -20.88
CA HIS A 531 2.55 -16.60 -21.94
C HIS A 531 4.07 -16.85 -22.02
N LEU A 532 4.77 -16.90 -20.88
CA LEU A 532 6.20 -17.20 -20.86
C LEU A 532 6.52 -18.60 -21.37
N LEU A 533 5.70 -19.60 -21.01
CA LEU A 533 5.87 -20.97 -21.51
C LEU A 533 5.65 -21.05 -23.03
N LYS A 534 4.74 -20.24 -23.57
CA LYS A 534 4.57 -20.10 -25.02
C LYS A 534 5.81 -19.47 -25.67
N LEU A 535 6.33 -18.38 -25.11
CA LEU A 535 7.55 -17.73 -25.62
C LEU A 535 8.79 -18.63 -25.52
N GLU A 536 8.88 -19.46 -24.48
CA GLU A 536 9.92 -20.50 -24.32
C GLU A 536 9.82 -21.52 -25.46
N HIS A 537 8.62 -22.04 -25.73
CA HIS A 537 8.39 -22.98 -26.82
C HIS A 537 8.71 -22.37 -28.21
N ASP A 538 8.25 -21.14 -28.47
CA ASP A 538 8.51 -20.43 -29.73
C ASP A 538 10.00 -20.13 -29.93
N ALA A 539 10.76 -19.94 -28.85
CA ALA A 539 12.21 -19.78 -28.91
C ALA A 539 12.95 -21.08 -29.24
N LEU A 540 12.41 -22.24 -28.84
CA LEU A 540 12.98 -23.56 -29.16
C LEU A 540 12.67 -24.01 -30.60
N TRP A 541 11.53 -23.58 -31.16
CA TRP A 541 11.05 -23.99 -32.48
C TRP A 541 10.64 -22.78 -33.35
N PRO A 542 11.59 -21.99 -33.89
CA PRO A 542 11.30 -20.77 -34.64
C PRO A 542 10.54 -20.98 -35.98
N GLU A 543 10.45 -22.23 -36.46
CA GLU A 543 10.07 -22.55 -37.83
C GLU A 543 8.56 -22.36 -38.15
N ASN A 544 7.71 -22.08 -37.17
CA ASN A 544 6.26 -21.89 -37.39
C ASN A 544 5.79 -20.43 -37.46
N THR A 545 6.68 -19.43 -37.37
CA THR A 545 6.33 -18.00 -37.47
C THR A 545 6.90 -17.33 -38.73
N ALA A 546 6.91 -18.05 -39.84
CA ALA A 546 7.25 -17.51 -41.16
C ALA A 546 6.08 -16.66 -41.71
N GLY A 547 5.87 -15.47 -41.14
CA GLY A 547 4.69 -14.70 -41.50
C GLY A 547 4.61 -13.25 -41.06
N GLN A 548 5.70 -12.57 -40.66
CA GLN A 548 5.73 -11.09 -40.73
C GLN A 548 7.12 -10.48 -40.49
N LYS A 549 7.61 -9.82 -41.56
CA LYS A 549 8.57 -8.70 -41.61
C LYS A 549 10.02 -8.96 -41.20
N GLN A 550 10.73 -9.47 -42.20
CA GLN A 550 12.13 -9.23 -42.53
C GLN A 550 12.51 -7.74 -42.40
N PHE A 551 13.42 -7.43 -41.47
CA PHE A 551 14.38 -6.33 -41.59
C PHE A 551 15.73 -6.76 -41.00
N GLN A 552 16.64 -7.10 -41.93
CA GLN A 552 18.09 -6.87 -41.92
C GLN A 552 18.94 -7.28 -40.70
N ASN A 553 19.73 -8.35 -40.92
CA ASN A 553 21.17 -8.44 -40.68
C ASN A 553 21.79 -7.43 -39.70
N GLN A 554 21.91 -7.81 -38.44
CA GLN A 554 23.06 -7.48 -37.60
C GLN A 554 23.48 -8.74 -36.83
N SER A 555 24.47 -9.46 -37.36
CA SER A 555 25.21 -10.48 -36.62
C SER A 555 26.07 -9.80 -35.57
N SER A 556 25.41 -9.35 -34.51
CA SER A 556 26.04 -9.04 -33.23
C SER A 556 26.13 -10.36 -32.47
N TRP A 557 27.30 -10.69 -31.92
CA TRP A 557 27.48 -11.86 -31.03
C TRP A 557 26.43 -11.91 -29.90
N MET A 558 25.91 -10.74 -29.50
CA MET A 558 24.80 -10.62 -28.55
C MET A 558 23.48 -11.16 -29.08
N ALA A 559 23.16 -10.98 -30.38
CA ALA A 559 21.92 -11.46 -30.97
C ALA A 559 21.91 -13.00 -31.06
N GLU A 560 23.05 -13.59 -31.43
CA GLU A 560 23.24 -15.04 -31.52
C GLU A 560 23.24 -15.71 -30.13
N SER A 561 23.90 -15.09 -29.15
CA SER A 561 23.85 -15.54 -27.75
C SER A 561 22.46 -15.41 -27.15
N THR A 562 21.72 -14.35 -27.53
CA THR A 562 20.34 -14.15 -27.08
C THR A 562 19.44 -15.25 -27.62
N THR A 563 19.54 -15.62 -28.91
CA THR A 563 18.75 -16.73 -29.46
C THR A 563 19.04 -18.07 -28.80
N LEU A 564 20.31 -18.32 -28.42
CA LEU A 564 20.72 -19.57 -27.79
C LEU A 564 20.12 -19.76 -26.39
N TYR A 565 20.22 -18.73 -25.54
CA TYR A 565 19.83 -18.86 -24.12
C TYR A 565 18.40 -18.39 -23.83
N LYS A 566 17.67 -17.87 -24.82
CA LYS A 566 16.35 -17.27 -24.61
C LYS A 566 15.38 -18.22 -23.91
N ALA A 567 15.27 -19.46 -24.39
CA ALA A 567 14.34 -20.44 -23.83
C ALA A 567 14.67 -20.74 -22.35
N ASP A 568 15.93 -21.00 -22.02
CA ASP A 568 16.36 -21.31 -20.65
C ASP A 568 16.14 -20.13 -19.68
N ILE A 569 16.40 -18.90 -20.13
CA ILE A 569 16.16 -17.70 -19.31
C ILE A 569 14.65 -17.48 -19.09
N LEU A 570 13.83 -17.65 -20.12
CA LEU A 570 12.36 -17.54 -20.00
C LEU A 570 11.80 -18.62 -19.07
N LYS A 571 12.36 -19.84 -19.13
CA LYS A 571 12.05 -20.93 -18.21
C LYS A 571 12.43 -20.59 -16.76
N CYS A 572 13.58 -19.98 -16.55
CA CYS A 572 13.95 -19.50 -15.20
C CYS A 572 13.00 -18.41 -14.71
N LEU A 573 12.61 -17.46 -15.56
CA LEU A 573 11.62 -16.43 -15.21
C LEU A 573 10.25 -17.06 -14.87
N SER A 574 9.82 -18.07 -15.62
CA SER A 574 8.55 -18.79 -15.43
C SER A 574 8.49 -19.53 -14.09
N LYS A 575 9.61 -20.15 -13.64
CA LYS A 575 9.72 -20.75 -12.29
C LYS A 575 9.38 -19.77 -11.17
N GLY A 576 9.72 -18.49 -11.32
CA GLY A 576 9.37 -17.45 -10.35
C GLY A 576 7.85 -17.30 -10.18
N TRP A 577 7.11 -17.30 -11.29
CA TRP A 577 5.65 -17.25 -11.30
C TRP A 577 5.02 -18.52 -10.72
N TYR A 578 5.55 -19.69 -11.06
CA TYR A 578 5.13 -20.95 -10.44
C TYR A 578 5.24 -20.89 -8.91
N LYS A 579 6.38 -20.44 -8.39
CA LYS A 579 6.59 -20.37 -6.94
C LYS A 579 5.65 -19.36 -6.28
N TYR A 580 5.39 -18.23 -6.93
CA TYR A 580 4.42 -17.24 -6.45
C TYR A 580 3.01 -17.82 -6.36
N LEU A 581 2.53 -18.45 -7.44
CA LEU A 581 1.20 -19.06 -7.51
C LEU A 581 1.07 -20.19 -6.49
N SER A 582 2.07 -21.06 -6.38
CA SER A 582 2.05 -22.17 -5.43
C SER A 582 1.90 -21.70 -3.98
N VAL A 583 2.71 -20.72 -3.56
CA VAL A 583 2.60 -20.16 -2.20
C VAL A 583 1.27 -19.43 -2.00
N LEU A 584 0.78 -18.70 -3.01
CA LEU A 584 -0.50 -18.01 -2.95
C LEU A 584 -1.66 -19.00 -2.73
N LEU A 585 -1.70 -20.11 -3.47
CA LEU A 585 -2.74 -21.13 -3.39
C LEU A 585 -2.73 -21.84 -2.03
N CYS A 586 -1.55 -22.20 -1.52
CA CYS A 586 -1.39 -22.78 -0.19
C CYS A 586 -1.89 -21.82 0.91
N ASN A 587 -1.45 -20.56 0.86
CA ASN A 587 -1.87 -19.55 1.85
C ASN A 587 -3.32 -19.09 1.67
N ALA A 588 -3.96 -19.35 0.52
CA ALA A 588 -5.38 -19.15 0.35
C ALA A 588 -6.22 -20.32 0.91
N GLY A 589 -5.57 -21.41 1.34
CA GLY A 589 -6.24 -22.63 1.79
C GLY A 589 -6.82 -23.47 0.65
N GLN A 590 -6.43 -23.21 -0.61
CA GLN A 590 -6.91 -23.94 -1.78
C GLN A 590 -6.13 -25.24 -2.02
N CYS A 591 -4.87 -25.29 -1.56
CA CYS A 591 -4.01 -26.46 -1.67
C CYS A 591 -3.39 -26.77 -0.31
N PHE A 592 -3.24 -28.06 0.01
CA PHE A 592 -2.69 -28.50 1.30
C PHE A 592 -1.16 -28.57 1.28
N SER A 593 -0.57 -28.66 0.09
CA SER A 593 0.87 -28.75 -0.11
C SER A 593 1.32 -28.01 -1.37
N GLU A 594 2.62 -27.72 -1.46
CA GLU A 594 3.23 -27.13 -2.66
C GLU A 594 3.08 -28.05 -3.89
N LEU A 595 3.10 -29.38 -3.70
CA LEU A 595 2.91 -30.36 -4.77
C LEU A 595 1.47 -30.34 -5.30
N ASP A 596 0.47 -30.26 -4.42
CA ASP A 596 -0.93 -30.10 -4.81
C ASP A 596 -1.12 -28.81 -5.61
N ALA A 597 -0.51 -27.72 -5.14
CA ALA A 597 -0.59 -26.43 -5.82
C ALA A 597 0.07 -26.48 -7.21
N MET A 598 1.21 -27.16 -7.36
CA MET A 598 1.84 -27.38 -8.67
C MET A 598 0.93 -28.19 -9.60
N THR A 599 0.36 -29.28 -9.11
CA THR A 599 -0.56 -30.12 -9.88
C THR A 599 -1.79 -29.33 -10.34
N PHE A 600 -2.34 -28.50 -9.45
CA PHE A 600 -3.43 -27.60 -9.79
C PHE A 600 -3.03 -26.60 -10.88
N ILE A 601 -1.87 -25.93 -10.74
CA ILE A 601 -1.37 -24.97 -11.74
C ILE A 601 -1.18 -25.65 -13.10
N GLU A 602 -0.57 -26.83 -13.15
CA GLU A 602 -0.37 -27.59 -14.39
C GLU A 602 -1.71 -27.94 -15.07
N ASN A 603 -2.70 -28.38 -14.30
CA ASN A 603 -4.04 -28.64 -14.83
C ASN A 603 -4.67 -27.37 -15.44
N GLU A 604 -4.52 -26.23 -14.77
CA GLU A 604 -5.04 -24.96 -15.26
C GLU A 604 -4.28 -24.44 -16.50
N LEU A 605 -2.96 -24.64 -16.56
CA LEU A 605 -2.17 -24.36 -17.77
C LEU A 605 -2.57 -25.26 -18.94
N GLN A 606 -2.88 -26.52 -18.68
CA GLN A 606 -3.37 -27.45 -19.69
C GLN A 606 -4.74 -27.02 -20.21
N ASN A 607 -5.65 -26.60 -19.33
CA ASN A 607 -6.94 -26.03 -19.72
C ASN A 607 -6.76 -24.78 -20.60
N ILE A 608 -5.84 -23.89 -20.23
CA ILE A 608 -5.52 -22.70 -21.05
C ILE A 608 -5.08 -23.09 -22.46
N ARG A 609 -4.23 -24.13 -22.61
CA ARG A 609 -3.78 -24.63 -23.92
C ARG A 609 -4.92 -25.22 -24.76
N CYS A 610 -5.94 -25.79 -24.11
CA CYS A 610 -7.13 -26.32 -24.79
C CYS A 610 -8.11 -25.24 -25.26
N HIS A 611 -7.96 -24.00 -24.80
CA HIS A 611 -8.81 -22.87 -25.19
C HIS A 611 -8.19 -22.05 -26.33
N THR A 612 -9.04 -21.53 -27.21
CA THR A 612 -8.64 -20.69 -28.35
C THR A 612 -8.02 -19.37 -27.90
N LEU A 613 -8.52 -18.79 -26.81
CA LEU A 613 -8.02 -17.55 -26.22
C LEU A 613 -7.78 -17.74 -24.70
N PRO A 614 -6.51 -17.76 -24.24
CA PRO A 614 -6.16 -17.88 -22.82
C PRO A 614 -6.89 -16.88 -21.91
N ILE A 615 -7.06 -15.65 -22.39
CA ILE A 615 -7.72 -14.55 -21.67
C ILE A 615 -9.18 -14.89 -21.35
N GLU A 616 -9.89 -15.53 -22.27
CA GLU A 616 -11.30 -15.89 -22.08
C GLU A 616 -11.45 -16.98 -21.02
N TYR A 617 -10.57 -17.99 -21.03
CA TYR A 617 -10.55 -19.00 -19.98
C TYR A 617 -10.32 -18.38 -18.61
N ILE A 618 -9.30 -17.52 -18.49
CA ILE A 618 -8.97 -16.91 -17.20
C ILE A 618 -10.13 -16.06 -16.69
N ARG A 619 -10.74 -15.26 -17.58
CA ARG A 619 -11.87 -14.40 -17.27
C ARG A 619 -13.11 -15.20 -16.87
N ASN A 620 -13.47 -16.23 -17.64
CA ASN A 620 -14.78 -16.89 -17.55
C ASN A 620 -14.77 -18.13 -16.65
N GLU A 621 -13.64 -18.81 -16.49
CA GLU A 621 -13.53 -20.09 -15.78
C GLU A 621 -12.62 -19.98 -14.56
N PHE A 622 -11.33 -19.66 -14.76
CA PHE A 622 -10.35 -19.66 -13.67
C PHE A 622 -10.72 -18.70 -12.54
N SER A 623 -11.10 -17.46 -12.90
CA SER A 623 -11.46 -16.45 -11.92
C SER A 623 -12.56 -16.98 -10.98
N LYS A 624 -13.58 -17.67 -11.49
CA LYS A 624 -14.66 -18.25 -10.70
C LYS A 624 -14.18 -19.35 -9.74
N LYS A 625 -13.22 -20.17 -10.16
CA LYS A 625 -12.66 -21.28 -9.36
C LYS A 625 -11.87 -20.81 -8.14
N VAL A 626 -11.13 -19.71 -8.29
CA VAL A 626 -10.22 -19.19 -7.25
C VAL A 626 -10.93 -18.25 -6.26
N MET A 627 -12.25 -18.09 -6.40
CA MET A 627 -13.04 -17.28 -5.49
C MET A 627 -12.98 -17.83 -4.07
N PHE A 628 -12.89 -16.91 -3.12
CA PHE A 628 -12.66 -17.17 -1.70
C PHE A 628 -13.69 -18.15 -1.12
N ILE A 629 -13.23 -19.30 -0.64
CA ILE A 629 -14.00 -20.12 0.32
C ILE A 629 -13.99 -19.33 1.63
N ASN A 630 -15.13 -18.77 2.01
CA ASN A 630 -15.26 -18.08 3.28
C ASN A 630 -14.86 -19.04 4.41
N SER A 631 -14.10 -18.55 5.40
CA SER A 631 -13.40 -19.34 6.44
C SER A 631 -14.29 -20.14 7.40
N MET A 632 -15.54 -20.42 7.03
CA MET A 632 -16.52 -21.14 7.83
C MET A 632 -17.13 -22.36 7.13
N GLY A 633 -16.72 -22.72 5.91
CA GLY A 633 -17.27 -23.89 5.21
C GLY A 633 -18.77 -23.78 4.89
N ILE A 634 -19.37 -22.59 5.04
CA ILE A 634 -20.76 -22.33 4.72
C ILE A 634 -20.83 -21.99 3.23
N SER A 635 -21.44 -22.89 2.47
CA SER A 635 -22.00 -22.63 1.15
C SER A 635 -23.01 -21.48 1.28
N VAL A 636 -22.55 -20.23 1.11
CA VAL A 636 -23.46 -19.11 0.90
C VAL A 636 -23.95 -19.19 -0.54
N THR A 637 -25.21 -19.55 -0.67
CA THR A 637 -25.99 -19.50 -1.89
C THR A 637 -25.95 -18.09 -2.53
N ASP A 638 -25.68 -18.06 -3.83
CA ASP A 638 -26.04 -17.03 -4.83
C ASP A 638 -25.37 -15.64 -4.95
N LYS A 639 -24.31 -15.30 -4.19
CA LYS A 639 -23.54 -14.05 -4.49
C LYS A 639 -22.02 -14.24 -4.50
N TYR A 640 -21.53 -14.90 -5.56
CA TYR A 640 -20.10 -14.98 -5.88
C TYR A 640 -19.58 -13.60 -6.34
N MET A 641 -18.76 -12.95 -5.50
CA MET A 641 -18.11 -11.68 -5.83
C MET A 641 -16.67 -11.91 -6.29
N PRO A 642 -16.25 -11.35 -7.44
CA PRO A 642 -14.89 -11.48 -7.92
C PRO A 642 -13.84 -10.85 -6.99
N VAL A 643 -12.70 -11.52 -6.81
CA VAL A 643 -11.51 -10.93 -6.19
C VAL A 643 -10.79 -10.08 -7.22
N TYR A 644 -10.35 -8.89 -6.83
CA TYR A 644 -9.67 -7.95 -7.69
C TYR A 644 -8.30 -7.56 -7.15
N ASP A 645 -7.39 -7.17 -8.04
CA ASP A 645 -6.10 -6.56 -7.74
C ASP A 645 -5.98 -5.20 -8.45
N ASN A 646 -5.19 -4.28 -7.89
CA ASN A 646 -4.91 -3.01 -8.55
C ASN A 646 -4.00 -3.21 -9.77
N VAL A 647 -4.22 -2.42 -10.83
CA VAL A 647 -3.47 -2.55 -12.08
C VAL A 647 -2.06 -1.98 -11.94
N ILE A 648 -1.94 -0.66 -11.72
CA ILE A 648 -0.63 0.01 -11.70
C ILE A 648 0.24 -0.46 -10.54
N PRO A 649 -0.22 -0.50 -9.27
CA PRO A 649 0.60 -0.93 -8.14
C PRO A 649 1.14 -2.37 -8.29
N LYS A 650 0.42 -3.26 -8.98
CA LYS A 650 0.83 -4.64 -9.18
C LYS A 650 1.89 -4.77 -10.25
N MET A 651 1.70 -4.13 -11.40
CA MET A 651 2.72 -4.09 -12.46
C MET A 651 4.02 -3.42 -11.99
N GLU A 652 3.91 -2.33 -11.22
CA GLU A 652 5.08 -1.64 -10.67
C GLU A 652 5.82 -2.46 -9.62
N ALA A 653 5.10 -3.27 -8.83
CA ALA A 653 5.74 -4.23 -7.92
C ALA A 653 6.59 -5.25 -8.70
N TRP A 654 6.10 -5.75 -9.84
CA TRP A 654 6.87 -6.65 -10.70
C TRP A 654 8.07 -5.96 -11.34
N ARG A 655 7.89 -4.77 -11.93
CA ARG A 655 8.99 -4.02 -12.55
C ARG A 655 10.09 -3.72 -11.54
N ARG A 656 9.74 -3.19 -10.37
CA ARG A 656 10.72 -2.86 -9.32
C ARG A 656 11.41 -4.10 -8.76
N ALA A 657 10.71 -5.21 -8.63
CA ALA A 657 11.30 -6.47 -8.19
C ALA A 657 12.38 -6.95 -9.15
N LEU A 658 12.05 -7.08 -10.43
CA LEU A 658 13.01 -7.55 -11.43
C LEU A 658 14.17 -6.56 -11.60
N HIS A 659 13.87 -5.26 -11.64
CA HIS A 659 14.88 -4.23 -11.75
C HIS A 659 15.89 -4.27 -10.60
N LEU A 660 15.44 -4.47 -9.35
CA LEU A 660 16.33 -4.64 -8.21
C LEU A 660 17.23 -5.87 -8.38
N VAL A 661 16.66 -7.02 -8.73
CA VAL A 661 17.41 -8.26 -8.93
C VAL A 661 18.48 -8.09 -10.02
N LEU A 662 18.11 -7.50 -11.16
CA LEU A 662 19.04 -7.26 -12.26
C LEU A 662 20.09 -6.21 -11.94
N THR A 663 19.73 -5.18 -11.16
CA THR A 663 20.70 -4.20 -10.65
C THR A 663 21.75 -4.89 -9.78
N VAL A 664 21.33 -5.78 -8.87
CA VAL A 664 22.25 -6.57 -8.05
C VAL A 664 23.08 -7.52 -8.89
N LEU A 665 22.49 -8.22 -9.87
CA LEU A 665 23.23 -9.09 -10.79
C LEU A 665 24.36 -8.35 -11.53
N GLN A 666 24.14 -7.09 -11.86
CA GLN A 666 25.11 -6.25 -12.58
C GLN A 666 26.21 -5.68 -11.67
N THR A 667 26.14 -5.91 -10.35
CA THR A 667 27.23 -5.55 -9.43
C THR A 667 28.30 -6.63 -9.46
N ASP A 668 29.51 -6.24 -9.85
CA ASP A 668 30.67 -7.12 -9.96
C ASP A 668 31.57 -7.08 -8.71
N SER A 669 31.50 -5.99 -7.93
CA SER A 669 32.30 -5.80 -6.73
C SER A 669 31.58 -4.93 -5.70
N GLU A 670 31.76 -5.27 -4.43
CA GLU A 670 31.36 -4.45 -3.28
C GLU A 670 32.62 -3.84 -2.67
N ILE A 671 32.65 -2.50 -2.54
CA ILE A 671 33.78 -1.77 -1.96
C ILE A 671 33.32 -1.20 -0.61
N ILE A 672 33.88 -1.72 0.48
CA ILE A 672 33.63 -1.25 1.84
C ILE A 672 34.85 -0.45 2.31
N THR A 673 34.69 0.87 2.44
CA THR A 673 35.73 1.75 2.98
C THR A 673 35.35 2.19 4.39
N ASN A 674 36.13 1.80 5.40
CA ASN A 674 35.96 2.32 6.77
C ASN A 674 36.67 3.67 6.91
N TYR A 675 35.94 4.71 7.32
CA TYR A 675 36.49 6.04 7.59
C TYR A 675 37.29 6.09 8.93
N GLU A 676 37.11 5.12 9.82
CA GLU A 676 37.69 5.17 11.18
C GLU A 676 39.15 4.70 11.28
N ALA A 677 39.74 4.15 10.21
CA ALA A 677 41.13 3.72 10.25
C ALA A 677 42.15 4.88 10.14
N HIS A 678 41.73 6.11 9.83
CA HIS A 678 42.64 7.24 9.62
C HIS A 678 42.72 8.23 10.80
N LYS A 679 41.94 8.03 11.87
CA LYS A 679 42.05 8.87 13.09
C LYS A 679 43.00 8.33 14.15
N HIS A 680 43.37 7.04 14.09
CA HIS A 680 44.30 6.45 15.05
C HIS A 680 45.76 6.43 14.59
N THR A 681 46.07 6.85 13.35
CA THR A 681 47.44 6.91 12.82
C THR A 681 48.07 8.30 12.86
N TYR A 682 47.31 9.34 13.25
CA TYR A 682 47.81 10.73 13.38
C TYR A 682 47.84 11.26 14.83
N LEU A 683 47.53 10.41 15.82
CA LEU A 683 47.57 10.77 17.24
C LEU A 683 48.48 9.88 18.09
N SER A 684 49.22 8.94 17.46
CA SER A 684 50.19 8.05 18.12
C SER A 684 51.65 8.42 17.89
N ASP A 685 51.96 9.43 17.05
CA ASP A 685 53.35 9.80 16.68
C ASP A 685 53.83 11.13 17.30
N VAL A 686 53.17 11.66 18.34
CA VAL A 686 53.63 12.89 19.04
C VAL A 686 53.51 12.80 20.57
N SER A 687 53.85 11.67 21.17
CA SER A 687 54.03 11.63 22.63
C SER A 687 55.08 10.61 23.06
N GLU A 688 56.30 10.75 22.56
CA GLU A 688 57.49 10.13 23.16
C GLU A 688 58.74 10.90 22.72
N VAL A 689 59.02 12.04 23.38
CA VAL A 689 60.39 12.51 23.67
C VAL A 689 60.35 13.30 24.99
N GLU A 690 61.22 12.87 25.89
CA GLU A 690 61.51 13.28 27.27
C GLU A 690 61.75 14.79 27.47
N TYR A 691 61.54 15.29 28.70
CA TYR A 691 62.63 15.66 29.65
C TYR A 691 62.07 16.35 30.92
N LEU A 692 62.46 15.79 32.08
CA LEU A 692 62.40 16.28 33.47
C LEU A 692 61.05 16.37 34.19
#